data_AF-A0A1Q2MFT2-F1
#
_entry.id   AF-A0A1Q2MFT2-F1
#
_cell.length_a   1.000
_cell.length_b   1.000
_cell.length_c   1.000
_cell.angle_alpha   90.00
_cell.angle_beta   90.00
_cell.angle_gamma   90.00
#
_symmetry.space_group_name_H-M   'P 1'
#
loop_
_entity.id
_entity.type
_entity.pdbx_description
1 polymer ?
#
loop_
_entity_poly.entity_id
_entity_poly.type
_entity_poly.pdbx_seq_one_letter_code
_entity_poly.pdbx_strand_id
1 'polypeptide(L)'
;MNIEKLARWLEPIIPDKIKTWMKARDMGDISMRQLIEKQIISTAYRIFGDPRKAMILSLPPYKITNKPIKLGNVWYDHKRQVFGLNYEQLLQHTAIFGRSGAGKSNIVMNIFRQLIGRDMPTLFLDWKRNGREILPHVTKKVNVYTAGRKVNSFPFNPFIPPPGVELNVYIQHVVDVMAEAYTLGDGARSLIQKALVSANMKLGVAPSVDQLIDELELISESSKSDKSRSRGWKTTAMRALEELKLANLTGGSSKEQQMFTIGLATSINVIELDSLSISTRKFIIPLLFSWIYQVKLSSSQREKLSLVLILEEAHNVLYRTQRSTETLTEQLLRQAREIGIGVILVDQQPSQISPTVLGNVHTSVIMNLKDPADITKAAGLSLLDDTEKYYLTRLEIGVGIVKLQSTWQRPFIVSFDHLKLDKGKITDEVLLRLAQGKSPRFPQRQGICTDTGRGSRGRLADTGFAGVEDGVLLLVNDIIVHPDDGVRVRYKRIGLSVGKANRLKQELLVLGWIRQRAVAVGITRKVILEIADEGKRVFGLPTKLDAMLHSPVKPEKNGRIDVGLVIDHIQASNEDNKLRKESMEHAYWKYRYAKKLAELGYTVQVEAPVGAGFADLAAQKGQERLIFEIETGSSDFVKNLTQGLQLADTVVMVATSEMAMQRIEKTLAKKGLLIQGRVEMVLKDKSRYFKG
;
A
#
# COMPACT_ATOMS: atom_id res chain seq x y z
N MET A 1 27.77 -12.93 26.25
CA MET A 1 26.30 -12.76 26.15
C MET A 1 25.83 -12.09 27.42
N ASN A 2 25.03 -11.02 27.35
CA ASN A 2 24.67 -10.24 28.54
C ASN A 2 23.67 -11.04 29.41
N ILE A 3 24.12 -11.56 30.57
CA ILE A 3 23.31 -12.37 31.49
C ILE A 3 22.10 -11.61 32.00
N GLU A 4 22.25 -10.32 32.31
CA GLU A 4 21.14 -9.51 32.81
C GLU A 4 20.06 -9.32 31.74
N LYS A 5 20.45 -9.21 30.47
CA LYS A 5 19.51 -9.14 29.35
C LYS A 5 18.74 -10.46 29.20
N LEU A 6 19.42 -11.59 29.30
CA LEU A 6 18.77 -12.91 29.27
C LEU A 6 17.84 -13.14 30.47
N ALA A 7 18.28 -12.76 31.67
CA ALA A 7 17.46 -12.85 32.87
C ALA A 7 16.20 -11.98 32.73
N ARG A 8 16.34 -10.75 32.21
CA ARG A 8 15.20 -9.87 31.88
C ARG A 8 14.25 -10.48 30.84
N TRP A 9 14.76 -11.24 29.87
CA TRP A 9 13.91 -11.94 28.91
C TRP A 9 13.21 -13.17 29.51
N LEU A 10 13.85 -13.86 30.44
CA LEU A 10 13.27 -15.04 31.10
C LEU A 10 12.28 -14.68 32.20
N GLU A 11 12.44 -13.53 32.85
CA GLU A 11 11.64 -13.07 33.98
C GLU A 11 10.11 -13.13 33.72
N PRO A 12 9.57 -12.68 32.57
CA PRO A 12 8.13 -12.78 32.30
C PRO A 12 7.61 -14.21 32.08
N ILE A 13 8.49 -15.20 31.94
CA ILE A 13 8.14 -16.62 31.70
C ILE A 13 8.31 -17.43 32.99
N ILE A 14 9.42 -17.22 33.72
CA ILE A 14 9.78 -17.96 34.94
C ILE A 14 10.23 -16.99 36.06
N PRO A 15 9.36 -16.10 36.54
CA PRO A 15 9.73 -14.98 37.41
C PRO A 15 10.37 -15.43 38.74
N ASP A 16 9.78 -16.43 39.42
CA ASP A 16 10.26 -16.89 40.72
C ASP A 16 11.65 -17.53 40.64
N LYS A 17 11.91 -18.29 39.57
CA LYS A 17 13.22 -18.89 39.32
C LYS A 17 14.26 -17.82 39.04
N ILE A 18 13.95 -16.84 38.20
CA ILE A 18 14.88 -15.75 37.88
C ILE A 18 15.19 -14.90 39.11
N LYS A 19 14.18 -14.55 39.91
CA LYS A 19 14.39 -13.82 41.17
C LYS A 19 15.34 -14.58 42.12
N THR A 20 15.13 -15.88 42.25
CA THR A 20 15.98 -16.75 43.09
C THR A 20 17.40 -16.85 42.54
N TRP A 21 17.56 -17.09 41.24
CA TRP A 21 18.85 -17.19 40.57
C TRP A 21 19.64 -15.89 40.64
N MET A 22 19.02 -14.74 40.36
CA MET A 22 19.70 -13.45 40.43
C MET A 22 20.16 -13.14 41.86
N LYS A 23 19.33 -13.40 42.88
CA LYS A 23 19.73 -13.25 44.29
C LYS A 23 20.91 -14.17 44.66
N ALA A 24 20.87 -15.43 44.24
CA ALA A 24 21.95 -16.39 44.48
C ALA A 24 23.24 -16.01 43.74
N ARG A 25 23.13 -15.47 42.53
CA ARG A 25 24.28 -14.97 41.74
C ARG A 25 24.98 -13.81 42.43
N ASP A 26 24.21 -12.88 42.99
CA ASP A 26 24.73 -11.66 43.59
C ASP A 26 25.30 -11.89 45.00
N MET A 27 24.80 -12.91 45.73
CA MET A 27 25.29 -13.30 47.06
C MET A 27 26.33 -14.44 47.05
N GLY A 28 26.43 -15.17 45.94
CA GLY A 28 27.23 -16.39 45.83
C GLY A 28 28.72 -16.14 45.58
N ASP A 29 29.53 -17.16 45.85
CA ASP A 29 30.95 -17.19 45.48
C ASP A 29 31.14 -17.30 43.96
N ILE A 30 32.39 -17.22 43.49
CA ILE A 30 32.73 -17.24 42.06
C ILE A 30 32.16 -18.49 41.38
N SER A 31 32.24 -19.65 42.03
CA SER A 31 31.77 -20.93 41.50
C SER A 31 30.24 -20.96 41.35
N MET A 32 29.51 -20.54 42.39
CA MET A 32 28.06 -20.46 42.37
C MET A 32 27.58 -19.45 41.33
N ARG A 33 28.23 -18.29 41.23
CA ARG A 33 27.92 -17.28 40.20
C ARG A 33 28.04 -17.86 38.80
N GLN A 34 29.15 -18.54 38.48
CA GLN A 34 29.34 -19.17 37.17
C GLN A 34 28.29 -20.25 36.87
N LEU A 35 27.91 -21.05 37.87
CA LEU A 35 26.88 -22.06 37.72
C LEU A 35 25.52 -21.43 37.39
N ILE A 36 25.13 -20.37 38.11
CA ILE A 36 23.88 -19.66 37.86
C ILE A 36 23.88 -18.98 36.49
N GLU A 37 24.98 -18.36 36.07
CA GLU A 37 25.09 -17.74 34.75
C GLU A 37 24.93 -18.79 33.63
N LYS A 38 25.55 -19.96 33.76
CA LYS A 38 25.35 -21.09 32.83
C LYS A 38 23.90 -21.58 32.82
N GLN A 39 23.26 -21.64 33.99
CA GLN A 39 21.86 -22.06 34.11
C GLN A 39 20.90 -21.08 33.40
N ILE A 40 21.13 -19.77 33.54
CA ILE A 40 20.37 -18.73 32.84
C ILE A 40 20.56 -18.87 31.33
N ILE A 41 21.80 -19.02 30.86
CA ILE A 41 22.12 -19.20 29.43
C ILE A 41 21.41 -20.44 28.88
N SER A 42 21.61 -21.60 29.51
CA SER A 42 21.01 -22.87 29.08
C SER A 42 19.48 -22.78 29.01
N THR A 43 18.87 -22.17 30.02
CA THR A 43 17.42 -21.96 30.05
C THR A 43 16.94 -21.04 28.94
N ALA A 44 17.67 -19.96 28.65
CA ALA A 44 17.35 -19.06 27.53
C ALA A 44 17.42 -19.78 26.18
N TYR A 45 18.45 -20.61 25.96
CA TYR A 45 18.56 -21.40 24.73
C TYR A 45 17.43 -22.41 24.57
N ARG A 46 17.04 -23.05 25.67
CA ARG A 46 15.94 -24.03 25.67
C ARG A 46 14.59 -23.40 25.34
N ILE A 47 14.33 -22.18 25.81
CA ILE A 47 13.03 -21.50 25.61
C ILE A 47 13.00 -20.75 24.27
N PHE A 48 14.04 -19.98 23.96
CA PHE A 48 14.03 -19.05 22.83
C PHE A 48 14.76 -19.56 21.57
N GLY A 49 15.31 -20.77 21.59
CA GLY A 49 16.21 -21.24 20.54
C GLY A 49 17.58 -20.56 20.64
N ASP A 50 18.11 -19.98 19.55
CA ASP A 50 19.33 -19.15 19.64
C ASP A 50 18.97 -17.71 20.04
N PRO A 51 19.20 -17.27 21.29
CA PRO A 51 18.78 -15.94 21.75
C PRO A 51 19.49 -14.81 21.01
N ARG A 52 20.61 -15.10 20.33
CA ARG A 52 21.34 -14.14 19.48
C ARG A 52 20.61 -13.85 18.16
N LYS A 53 19.76 -14.77 17.72
CA LYS A 53 18.97 -14.65 16.47
C LYS A 53 17.51 -14.30 16.74
N ALA A 54 17.02 -14.58 17.95
CA ALA A 54 15.67 -14.29 18.37
C ALA A 54 15.43 -12.77 18.46
N MET A 55 14.24 -12.33 18.04
CA MET A 55 13.79 -10.94 18.15
C MET A 55 12.96 -10.80 19.42
N ILE A 56 13.62 -10.50 20.54
CA ILE A 56 12.98 -10.45 21.86
C ILE A 56 13.18 -9.06 22.46
N LEU A 57 12.08 -8.42 22.84
CA LEU A 57 12.09 -7.16 23.56
C LEU A 57 11.52 -7.37 24.96
N SER A 58 10.44 -6.69 25.34
CA SER A 58 9.78 -6.88 26.63
C SER A 58 8.37 -7.44 26.50
N LEU A 59 7.86 -8.02 27.59
CA LEU A 59 6.45 -8.40 27.74
C LEU A 59 5.80 -7.50 28.80
N PRO A 60 4.98 -6.51 28.42
CA PRO A 60 4.25 -5.69 29.38
C PRO A 60 3.17 -6.50 30.10
N PRO A 61 2.81 -6.15 31.34
CA PRO A 61 1.66 -6.75 32.05
C PRO A 61 0.34 -6.62 31.27
N TYR A 62 -0.53 -7.63 31.38
CA TYR A 62 -1.83 -7.67 30.70
C TYR A 62 -2.71 -6.43 30.97
N LYS A 63 -2.68 -5.88 32.20
CA LYS A 63 -3.43 -4.67 32.58
C LYS A 63 -3.00 -3.43 31.78
N ILE A 64 -1.75 -3.38 31.32
CA ILE A 64 -1.20 -2.29 30.51
C ILE A 64 -1.64 -2.43 29.05
N THR A 65 -1.65 -3.65 28.52
CA THR A 65 -1.90 -3.92 27.09
C THR A 65 -3.37 -4.09 26.75
N ASN A 66 -4.17 -4.65 27.66
CA ASN A 66 -5.60 -4.89 27.44
C ASN A 66 -6.43 -3.60 27.60
N LYS A 67 -6.44 -2.73 26.57
CA LYS A 67 -7.24 -1.49 26.55
C LYS A 67 -8.36 -1.51 25.50
N PRO A 68 -9.34 -0.59 25.53
CA PRO A 68 -10.54 -0.69 24.71
C PRO A 68 -10.33 -0.63 23.19
N ILE A 69 -9.37 0.16 22.69
CA ILE A 69 -9.09 0.29 21.25
C ILE A 69 -8.07 -0.76 20.86
N LYS A 70 -8.52 -1.89 20.31
CA LYS A 70 -7.70 -3.07 20.02
C LYS A 70 -6.84 -2.87 18.78
N LEU A 71 -5.54 -3.11 18.87
CA LEU A 71 -4.62 -2.94 17.75
C LEU A 71 -4.09 -4.28 17.22
N GLY A 72 -3.91 -5.24 18.12
CA GLY A 72 -3.40 -6.56 17.77
C GLY A 72 -2.93 -7.30 19.00
N ASN A 73 -1.86 -8.08 18.86
CA ASN A 73 -1.35 -8.95 19.90
C ASN A 73 0.14 -8.71 20.15
N VAL A 74 0.53 -8.50 21.41
CA VAL A 74 1.94 -8.54 21.81
C VAL A 74 2.45 -9.95 21.55
N TRP A 75 3.56 -10.03 20.84
CA TRP A 75 4.24 -11.27 20.54
C TRP A 75 5.48 -11.38 21.42
N TYR A 76 5.51 -12.42 22.26
CA TYR A 76 6.63 -12.72 23.12
C TYR A 76 6.82 -14.23 23.20
N ASP A 77 7.66 -14.75 22.32
CA ASP A 77 7.86 -16.19 22.14
C ASP A 77 6.51 -16.90 21.89
N HIS A 78 6.08 -17.83 22.74
CA HIS A 78 4.79 -18.52 22.64
C HIS A 78 3.62 -17.74 23.26
N LYS A 79 3.90 -16.70 24.05
CA LYS A 79 2.84 -15.90 24.69
C LYS A 79 2.26 -14.89 23.69
N ARG A 80 0.93 -14.86 23.64
CA ARG A 80 0.16 -13.84 22.91
C ARG A 80 -0.78 -13.16 23.90
N GLN A 81 -0.74 -11.84 23.92
CA GLN A 81 -1.67 -11.03 24.72
C GLN A 81 -2.19 -9.87 23.90
N VAL A 82 -3.46 -9.54 24.07
CA VAL A 82 -4.09 -8.45 23.33
C VAL A 82 -3.45 -7.12 23.70
N PHE A 83 -3.13 -6.32 22.69
CA PHE A 83 -2.66 -4.94 22.81
C PHE A 83 -3.72 -3.97 22.28
N GLY A 84 -3.91 -2.88 23.00
CA GLY A 84 -4.74 -1.77 22.60
C GLY A 84 -4.39 -0.48 23.34
N LEU A 85 -5.08 0.60 23.00
CA LEU A 85 -4.97 1.91 23.63
C LEU A 85 -6.28 2.32 24.32
N ASN A 86 -6.19 3.18 25.32
CA ASN A 86 -7.34 3.88 25.90
C ASN A 86 -7.41 5.33 25.37
N TYR A 87 -8.47 6.05 25.74
CA TYR A 87 -8.68 7.43 25.29
C TYR A 87 -7.64 8.42 25.85
N GLU A 88 -7.18 8.23 27.08
CA GLU A 88 -6.12 9.05 27.69
C GLU A 88 -4.79 8.93 26.93
N GLN A 89 -4.47 7.73 26.43
CA GLN A 89 -3.28 7.47 25.62
C GLN A 89 -3.43 8.05 24.22
N LEU A 90 -4.62 8.00 23.61
CA LEU A 90 -4.89 8.63 22.32
C LEU A 90 -4.85 10.17 22.40
N LEU A 91 -5.29 10.73 23.53
CA LEU A 91 -5.22 12.18 23.80
C LEU A 91 -3.77 12.68 23.83
N GLN A 92 -2.83 11.86 24.30
CA GLN A 92 -1.39 12.17 24.32
C GLN A 92 -0.67 11.83 23.01
N HIS A 93 -1.41 11.77 21.91
CA HIS A 93 -0.93 11.53 20.55
C HIS A 93 -0.31 10.14 20.31
N THR A 94 -0.39 9.70 19.07
CA THR A 94 0.16 8.42 18.59
C THR A 94 0.91 8.66 17.30
N ALA A 95 2.11 8.12 17.16
CA ALA A 95 2.86 8.16 15.90
C ALA A 95 3.06 6.76 15.34
N ILE A 96 2.79 6.60 14.05
CA ILE A 96 2.87 5.33 13.32
C ILE A 96 3.85 5.52 12.16
N PHE A 97 5.00 4.87 12.25
CA PHE A 97 6.09 4.96 11.28
C PHE A 97 6.35 3.63 10.58
N GLY A 98 6.82 3.69 9.33
CA GLY A 98 7.18 2.50 8.55
C GLY A 98 7.22 2.77 7.06
N ARG A 99 7.95 1.95 6.30
CA ARG A 99 8.03 2.07 4.84
C ARG A 99 6.68 1.88 4.14
N SER A 100 6.61 2.23 2.86
CA SER A 100 5.46 1.86 2.02
C SER A 100 5.23 0.33 2.04
N GLY A 101 3.98 -0.07 2.18
CA GLY A 101 3.57 -1.48 2.28
C GLY A 101 3.81 -2.16 3.63
N ALA A 102 4.34 -1.46 4.66
CA ALA A 102 4.60 -2.08 5.97
C ALA A 102 3.31 -2.44 6.75
N GLY A 103 2.19 -1.78 6.45
CA GLY A 103 0.90 -1.98 7.13
C GLY A 103 0.36 -0.76 7.90
N LYS A 104 0.97 0.42 7.77
CA LYS A 104 0.54 1.66 8.47
C LYS A 104 -0.95 1.97 8.28
N SER A 105 -1.41 2.05 7.03
CA SER A 105 -2.82 2.36 6.74
C SER A 105 -3.77 1.30 7.30
N ASN A 106 -3.35 0.03 7.42
CA ASN A 106 -4.16 -1.00 8.08
C ASN A 106 -4.36 -0.70 9.57
N ILE A 107 -3.30 -0.28 10.28
CA ILE A 107 -3.40 0.11 11.69
C ILE A 107 -4.35 1.31 11.84
N VAL A 108 -4.17 2.33 10.98
CA VAL A 108 -5.01 3.54 10.96
C VAL A 108 -6.48 3.18 10.73
N MET A 109 -6.79 2.34 9.74
CA MET A 109 -8.16 1.93 9.47
C MET A 109 -8.76 1.10 10.59
N ASN A 110 -7.98 0.24 11.25
CA ASN A 110 -8.46 -0.53 12.39
C ASN A 110 -8.81 0.39 13.58
N ILE A 111 -7.98 1.39 13.86
CA ILE A 111 -8.29 2.44 14.84
C ILE A 111 -9.55 3.20 14.40
N PHE A 112 -9.58 3.69 13.16
CA PHE A 112 -10.67 4.51 12.65
C PHE A 112 -12.01 3.79 12.72
N ARG A 113 -12.08 2.52 12.30
CA ARG A 113 -13.26 1.66 12.43
C ARG A 113 -13.78 1.59 13.86
N GLN A 114 -12.87 1.45 14.82
CA GLN A 114 -13.22 1.33 16.23
C GLN A 114 -13.66 2.65 16.85
N LEU A 115 -13.08 3.77 16.41
CA LEU A 115 -13.53 5.11 16.79
C LEU A 115 -14.93 5.39 16.24
N ILE A 116 -15.19 5.03 14.98
CA ILE A 116 -16.51 5.08 14.36
C ILE A 116 -17.52 4.29 15.19
N GLY A 117 -17.24 3.01 15.47
CA GLY A 117 -18.11 2.15 16.27
C GLY A 117 -18.45 2.72 17.66
N ARG A 118 -17.60 3.60 18.20
CA ARG A 118 -17.74 4.23 19.53
C ARG A 118 -18.27 5.67 19.49
N ASP A 119 -18.70 6.18 18.34
CA ASP A 119 -19.11 7.60 18.16
C ASP A 119 -18.05 8.60 18.64
N MET A 120 -16.76 8.27 18.48
CA MET A 120 -15.71 9.23 18.77
C MET A 120 -15.55 10.18 17.57
N PRO A 121 -15.77 11.50 17.73
CA PRO A 121 -15.52 12.47 16.67
C PRO A 121 -14.09 12.30 16.15
N THR A 122 -13.97 12.17 14.84
CA THR A 122 -12.69 11.87 14.20
C THR A 122 -12.60 12.65 12.89
N LEU A 123 -11.50 13.36 12.69
CA LEU A 123 -11.17 13.99 11.43
C LEU A 123 -9.98 13.26 10.81
N PHE A 124 -10.20 12.57 9.69
CA PHE A 124 -9.16 11.91 8.94
C PHE A 124 -8.77 12.75 7.72
N LEU A 125 -7.59 13.37 7.79
CA LEU A 125 -6.94 14.01 6.65
C LEU A 125 -6.23 12.93 5.83
N ASP A 126 -6.81 12.58 4.68
CA ASP A 126 -6.45 11.41 3.88
C ASP A 126 -5.74 11.82 2.59
N TRP A 127 -4.52 11.33 2.40
CA TRP A 127 -3.68 11.66 1.25
C TRP A 127 -3.94 10.76 0.04
N LYS A 128 -4.45 9.55 0.26
CA LYS A 128 -4.47 8.47 -0.74
C LYS A 128 -5.87 7.95 -1.05
N ARG A 129 -6.91 8.58 -0.49
CA ARG A 129 -8.32 8.19 -0.64
C ARG A 129 -8.61 6.81 -0.04
N ASN A 130 -7.87 6.43 0.99
CA ASN A 130 -8.10 5.17 1.68
C ASN A 130 -9.28 5.29 2.66
N GLY A 131 -9.52 6.46 3.25
CA GLY A 131 -10.49 6.71 4.32
C GLY A 131 -11.92 6.33 3.92
N ARG A 132 -12.30 6.58 2.67
CA ARG A 132 -13.60 6.18 2.11
C ARG A 132 -13.81 4.65 2.05
N GLU A 133 -12.75 3.85 2.05
CA GLU A 133 -12.85 2.40 1.93
C GLU A 133 -13.50 1.79 3.19
N ILE A 134 -13.60 2.54 4.29
CA ILE A 134 -14.24 2.08 5.50
C ILE A 134 -15.77 2.06 5.42
N LEU A 135 -16.37 2.83 4.49
CA LEU A 135 -17.81 3.07 4.43
C LEU A 135 -18.66 1.78 4.37
N PRO A 136 -18.30 0.74 3.58
CA PRO A 136 -19.04 -0.53 3.57
C PRO A 136 -18.95 -1.33 4.88
N HIS A 137 -17.97 -1.03 5.73
CA HIS A 137 -17.63 -1.82 6.91
C HIS A 137 -18.11 -1.16 8.21
N VAL A 138 -18.89 -0.08 8.11
CA VAL A 138 -19.44 0.65 9.26
C VAL A 138 -20.91 0.97 9.02
N THR A 139 -21.70 0.99 10.08
CA THR A 139 -23.13 1.34 10.04
C THR A 139 -23.39 2.81 10.34
N LYS A 140 -22.41 3.48 10.97
CA LYS A 140 -22.51 4.88 11.38
C LYS A 140 -22.12 5.82 10.26
N LYS A 141 -22.72 7.00 10.25
CA LYS A 141 -22.49 8.03 9.24
C LYS A 141 -21.05 8.53 9.32
N VAL A 142 -20.37 8.56 8.17
CA VAL A 142 -19.06 9.19 7.97
C VAL A 142 -19.21 10.20 6.85
N ASN A 143 -18.87 11.46 7.11
CA ASN A 143 -18.88 12.50 6.09
C ASN A 143 -17.55 12.45 5.33
N VAL A 144 -17.58 12.43 3.99
CA VAL A 144 -16.36 12.42 3.17
C VAL A 144 -16.34 13.64 2.28
N TYR A 145 -15.40 14.55 2.52
CA TYR A 145 -15.19 15.76 1.72
C TYR A 145 -14.02 15.56 0.76
N THR A 146 -14.13 16.10 -0.45
CA THR A 146 -13.14 15.96 -1.52
C THR A 146 -12.53 17.31 -1.84
N ALA A 147 -11.41 17.66 -1.21
CA ALA A 147 -10.75 18.93 -1.47
C ALA A 147 -10.13 18.94 -2.89
N GLY A 148 -10.33 20.02 -3.65
CA GLY A 148 -9.92 20.08 -5.06
C GLY A 148 -10.84 19.37 -6.04
N ARG A 149 -11.91 18.69 -5.59
CA ARG A 149 -12.85 17.96 -6.46
C ARG A 149 -14.30 18.31 -6.14
N LYS A 150 -15.14 18.33 -7.18
CA LYS A 150 -16.56 18.71 -7.09
C LYS A 150 -17.51 17.57 -6.68
N VAL A 151 -16.99 16.49 -6.07
CA VAL A 151 -17.80 15.31 -5.70
C VAL A 151 -18.58 15.59 -4.44
N ASN A 152 -17.90 15.97 -3.37
CA ASN A 152 -18.50 16.54 -2.17
C ASN A 152 -17.56 17.63 -1.65
N SER A 153 -17.81 18.86 -2.08
CA SER A 153 -16.88 19.99 -1.91
C SER A 153 -16.45 20.20 -0.46
N PHE A 154 -15.24 20.70 -0.27
CA PHE A 154 -14.68 21.11 1.02
C PHE A 154 -14.85 22.63 1.19
N PRO A 155 -15.88 23.11 1.93
CA PRO A 155 -16.23 24.52 1.99
C PRO A 155 -15.39 25.26 3.03
N PHE A 156 -14.12 25.51 2.71
CA PHE A 156 -13.18 26.20 3.58
C PHE A 156 -12.45 27.32 2.85
N ASN A 157 -12.68 28.56 3.26
CA ASN A 157 -11.89 29.71 2.84
C ASN A 157 -10.77 29.97 3.87
N PRO A 158 -9.48 29.83 3.48
CA PRO A 158 -8.36 30.04 4.39
C PRO A 158 -8.19 31.49 4.84
N PHE A 159 -8.83 32.46 4.18
CA PHE A 159 -8.72 33.89 4.51
C PHE A 159 -9.75 34.37 5.53
N ILE A 160 -10.73 33.53 5.89
CA ILE A 160 -11.68 33.86 6.96
C ILE A 160 -11.00 33.62 8.32
N PRO A 161 -10.99 34.60 9.24
CA PRO A 161 -10.46 34.42 10.58
C PRO A 161 -11.36 33.52 11.45
N PRO A 162 -10.79 32.62 12.26
CA PRO A 162 -11.53 31.86 13.25
C PRO A 162 -12.26 32.77 14.26
N PRO A 163 -13.34 32.29 14.89
CA PRO A 163 -14.03 33.05 15.92
C PRO A 163 -13.08 33.40 17.08
N GLY A 164 -13.09 34.66 17.52
CA GLY A 164 -12.26 35.15 18.62
C GLY A 164 -10.82 35.51 18.25
N VAL A 165 -10.42 35.36 16.98
CA VAL A 165 -9.10 35.77 16.50
C VAL A 165 -9.20 37.10 15.76
N GLU A 166 -8.44 38.09 16.23
CA GLU A 166 -8.36 39.41 15.59
C GLU A 166 -7.82 39.31 14.16
N LEU A 167 -8.44 40.05 13.23
CA LEU A 167 -8.15 39.96 11.80
C LEU A 167 -6.66 40.17 11.48
N ASN A 168 -6.02 41.19 12.09
CA ASN A 168 -4.61 41.50 11.83
C ASN A 168 -3.67 40.38 12.27
N VAL A 169 -3.97 39.72 13.40
CA VAL A 169 -3.22 38.57 13.89
C VAL A 169 -3.41 37.38 12.94
N TYR A 170 -4.64 37.16 12.48
CA TYR A 170 -4.93 36.09 11.54
C TYR A 170 -4.26 36.30 10.17
N ILE A 171 -4.26 37.52 9.64
CA ILE A 171 -3.55 37.86 8.40
C ILE A 171 -2.06 37.51 8.53
N GLN A 172 -1.43 37.80 9.66
CA GLN A 172 -0.03 37.43 9.90
C GLN A 172 0.17 35.92 9.86
N HIS A 173 -0.69 35.15 10.55
CA HIS A 173 -0.65 33.68 10.49
C HIS A 173 -0.81 33.14 9.07
N VAL A 174 -1.78 33.67 8.31
CA VAL A 174 -2.01 33.27 6.90
C VAL A 174 -0.77 33.56 6.07
N VAL A 175 -0.20 34.76 6.17
CA VAL A 175 1.00 35.14 5.41
C VAL A 175 2.19 34.28 5.77
N ASP A 176 2.39 33.95 7.04
CA ASP A 176 3.51 33.12 7.50
C ASP A 176 3.39 31.67 7.02
N VAL A 177 2.20 31.09 7.16
CA VAL A 177 1.93 29.73 6.66
C VAL A 177 2.03 29.68 5.14
N MET A 178 1.54 30.70 4.42
CA MET A 178 1.65 30.78 2.96
C MET A 178 3.11 30.93 2.51
N ALA A 179 3.88 31.76 3.21
CA ALA A 179 5.29 31.96 2.90
C ALA A 179 6.11 30.69 3.06
N GLU A 180 5.78 29.90 4.07
CA GLU A 180 6.39 28.61 4.32
C GLU A 180 5.97 27.57 3.27
N ALA A 181 4.67 27.48 2.99
CA ALA A 181 4.10 26.50 2.06
C ALA A 181 4.57 26.71 0.61
N TYR A 182 4.68 27.96 0.17
CA TYR A 182 5.03 28.34 -1.20
C TYR A 182 6.44 28.92 -1.32
N THR A 183 7.26 28.88 -0.25
CA THR A 183 8.64 29.40 -0.23
C THR A 183 8.76 30.87 -0.66
N LEU A 184 7.86 31.71 -0.15
CA LEU A 184 7.80 33.12 -0.51
C LEU A 184 8.91 33.92 0.18
N GLY A 185 9.64 34.72 -0.60
CA GLY A 185 10.57 35.73 -0.06
C GLY A 185 9.83 36.96 0.50
N ASP A 186 10.52 37.77 1.30
CA ASP A 186 9.91 38.86 2.09
C ASP A 186 9.13 39.87 1.25
N GLY A 187 9.58 40.15 0.02
CA GLY A 187 8.86 41.03 -0.89
C GLY A 187 7.49 40.47 -1.30
N ALA A 188 7.40 39.17 -1.60
CA ALA A 188 6.14 38.52 -1.93
C ALA A 188 5.24 38.43 -0.69
N ARG A 189 5.81 38.19 0.51
CA ARG A 189 5.09 38.21 1.79
C ARG A 189 4.41 39.56 2.03
N SER A 190 5.17 40.66 1.88
CA SER A 190 4.66 42.02 2.06
C SER A 190 3.53 42.35 1.08
N LEU A 191 3.65 41.91 -0.19
CA LEU A 191 2.60 42.14 -1.18
C LEU A 191 1.30 41.39 -0.83
N ILE A 192 1.39 40.11 -0.44
CA ILE A 192 0.20 39.34 -0.03
C ILE A 192 -0.44 39.94 1.23
N GLN A 193 0.38 40.36 2.20
CA GLN A 193 -0.13 41.01 3.41
C GLN A 193 -0.89 42.30 3.08
N LYS A 194 -0.32 43.17 2.23
CA LYS A 194 -0.99 44.40 1.77
C LYS A 194 -2.28 44.10 1.01
N ALA A 195 -2.27 43.09 0.14
CA ALA A 195 -3.45 42.69 -0.61
C ALA A 195 -4.56 42.17 0.31
N LEU A 196 -4.22 41.34 1.31
CA LEU A 196 -5.19 40.86 2.30
C LEU A 196 -5.79 42.00 3.12
N VAL A 197 -4.98 42.92 3.63
CA VAL A 197 -5.46 44.07 4.41
C VAL A 197 -6.35 44.96 3.55
N SER A 198 -5.91 45.32 2.34
CA SER A 198 -6.66 46.18 1.42
C SER A 198 -7.98 45.54 1.00
N ALA A 199 -7.98 44.26 0.64
CA ALA A 199 -9.18 43.54 0.24
C ALA A 199 -10.20 43.46 1.40
N ASN A 200 -9.75 43.15 2.62
CA ASN A 200 -10.64 43.13 3.79
C ASN A 200 -11.24 44.52 4.08
N MET A 201 -10.45 45.60 3.98
CA MET A 201 -10.93 46.97 4.19
C MET A 201 -11.98 47.38 3.14
N LYS A 202 -11.79 47.00 1.87
CA LYS A 202 -12.72 47.34 0.78
C LYS A 202 -14.01 46.52 0.82
N LEU A 203 -13.91 45.23 1.10
CA LEU A 203 -15.04 44.30 1.05
C LEU A 203 -15.85 44.28 2.36
N GLY A 204 -15.24 44.65 3.49
CA GLY A 204 -15.81 44.48 4.82
C GLY A 204 -15.91 43.02 5.27
N VAL A 205 -15.43 42.08 4.46
CA VAL A 205 -15.41 40.63 4.69
C VAL A 205 -14.11 40.04 4.13
N ALA A 206 -13.80 38.81 4.53
CA ALA A 206 -12.64 38.10 4.01
C ALA A 206 -12.76 37.86 2.49
N PRO A 207 -11.69 38.09 1.72
CA PRO A 207 -11.72 37.95 0.28
C PRO A 207 -11.79 36.49 -0.17
N SER A 208 -12.30 36.27 -1.38
CA SER A 208 -12.04 35.05 -2.15
C SER A 208 -10.62 35.06 -2.73
N VAL A 209 -10.14 33.90 -3.22
CA VAL A 209 -8.84 33.83 -3.90
C VAL A 209 -8.82 34.75 -5.13
N ASP A 210 -9.92 34.80 -5.90
CA ASP A 210 -10.03 35.65 -7.07
C ASP A 210 -9.94 37.14 -6.72
N GLN A 211 -10.68 37.58 -5.71
CA GLN A 211 -10.64 38.97 -5.25
C GLN A 211 -9.25 39.36 -4.73
N LEU A 212 -8.54 38.41 -4.10
CA LEU A 212 -7.19 38.65 -3.62
C LEU A 212 -6.18 38.74 -4.77
N ILE A 213 -6.37 37.97 -5.85
CA ILE A 213 -5.60 38.08 -7.08
C ILE A 213 -5.80 39.47 -7.71
N ASP A 214 -7.06 39.89 -7.88
CA ASP A 214 -7.40 41.20 -8.46
C ASP A 214 -6.78 42.34 -7.63
N GLU A 215 -6.88 42.25 -6.29
CA GLU A 215 -6.30 43.25 -5.40
C GLU A 215 -4.76 43.30 -5.48
N LEU A 216 -4.12 42.14 -5.59
CA LEU A 216 -2.67 42.04 -5.74
C LEU A 216 -2.19 42.68 -7.06
N GLU A 217 -2.98 42.54 -8.13
CA GLU A 217 -2.69 43.20 -9.42
C GLU A 217 -2.75 44.73 -9.28
N LEU A 218 -3.80 45.27 -8.66
CA LEU A 218 -3.95 46.71 -8.45
C LEU A 218 -2.81 47.33 -7.62
N ILE A 219 -2.45 46.68 -6.51
CA ILE A 219 -1.35 47.16 -5.63
C ILE A 219 -0.02 47.17 -6.39
N SER A 220 0.20 46.17 -7.25
CA SER A 220 1.44 46.07 -8.01
C SER A 220 1.59 47.16 -9.09
N GLU A 221 0.49 47.64 -9.66
CA GLU A 221 0.48 48.69 -10.69
C GLU A 221 0.71 50.09 -10.11
N SER A 222 0.23 50.33 -8.89
CA SER A 222 0.39 51.60 -8.19
C SER A 222 1.82 51.85 -7.66
N SER A 223 2.63 50.80 -7.52
CA SER A 223 3.98 50.85 -6.96
C SER A 223 5.02 51.29 -8.01
N LYS A 224 5.22 52.60 -8.18
CA LYS A 224 6.11 53.20 -9.20
C LYS A 224 7.63 53.00 -8.99
N SER A 225 8.08 52.49 -7.83
CA SER A 225 9.51 52.34 -7.49
C SER A 225 10.01 50.90 -7.68
N ASP A 226 11.09 50.74 -8.45
CA ASP A 226 11.82 49.48 -8.71
C ASP A 226 11.08 48.38 -9.52
N LYS A 227 10.88 48.66 -10.83
CA LYS A 227 10.15 47.83 -11.81
C LYS A 227 10.63 46.37 -11.95
N SER A 228 11.89 46.05 -11.65
CA SER A 228 12.43 44.69 -11.86
C SER A 228 12.23 43.76 -10.65
N ARG A 229 12.64 44.20 -9.45
CA ARG A 229 12.50 43.41 -8.21
C ARG A 229 11.04 43.23 -7.79
N SER A 230 10.25 44.31 -7.85
CA SER A 230 8.82 44.28 -7.53
C SER A 230 8.03 43.32 -8.44
N ARG A 231 8.40 43.24 -9.72
CA ARG A 231 7.79 42.31 -10.69
C ARG A 231 8.07 40.85 -10.35
N GLY A 232 9.29 40.53 -9.89
CA GLY A 232 9.63 39.18 -9.42
C GLY A 232 8.79 38.75 -8.21
N TRP A 233 8.64 39.64 -7.22
CA TRP A 233 7.81 39.39 -6.04
C TRP A 233 6.34 39.22 -6.38
N LYS A 234 5.80 40.07 -7.27
CA LYS A 234 4.43 39.91 -7.80
C LYS A 234 4.26 38.53 -8.44
N THR A 235 5.19 38.15 -9.32
CA THR A 235 5.12 36.85 -10.03
C THR A 235 5.06 35.68 -9.06
N THR A 236 5.89 35.71 -8.00
CA THR A 236 5.91 34.65 -6.99
C THR A 236 4.62 34.62 -6.15
N ALA A 237 4.08 35.78 -5.76
CA ALA A 237 2.82 35.87 -5.04
C ALA A 237 1.62 35.41 -5.89
N MET A 238 1.55 35.84 -7.15
CA MET A 238 0.51 35.44 -8.11
C MET A 238 0.49 33.93 -8.31
N ARG A 239 1.66 33.31 -8.55
CA ARG A 239 1.75 31.84 -8.72
C ARG A 239 1.18 31.08 -7.53
N ALA A 240 1.46 31.54 -6.31
CA ALA A 240 0.94 30.90 -5.11
C ALA A 240 -0.60 31.02 -5.01
N LEU A 241 -1.17 32.17 -5.35
CA LEU A 241 -2.62 32.38 -5.38
C LEU A 241 -3.31 31.63 -6.53
N GLU A 242 -2.71 31.59 -7.71
CA GLU A 242 -3.20 30.82 -8.87
C GLU A 242 -3.25 29.32 -8.57
N GLU A 243 -2.22 28.79 -7.90
CA GLU A 243 -2.21 27.40 -7.44
C GLU A 243 -3.32 27.13 -6.42
N LEU A 244 -3.54 28.08 -5.49
CA LEU A 244 -4.64 28.00 -4.52
C LEU A 244 -6.02 28.08 -5.19
N LYS A 245 -6.16 28.86 -6.26
CA LYS A 245 -7.41 28.96 -7.05
C LYS A 245 -7.77 27.60 -7.66
N LEU A 246 -6.79 26.86 -8.16
CA LEU A 246 -7.00 25.51 -8.72
C LEU A 246 -7.47 24.49 -7.67
N ALA A 247 -7.20 24.74 -6.39
CA ALA A 247 -7.70 23.91 -5.30
C ALA A 247 -9.23 23.99 -5.12
N ASN A 248 -9.92 24.89 -5.85
CA ASN A 248 -11.37 25.07 -5.82
C ASN A 248 -11.92 25.14 -4.39
N LEU A 249 -11.21 25.85 -3.52
CA LEU A 249 -11.66 26.08 -2.15
C LEU A 249 -12.87 27.00 -2.22
N THR A 250 -14.03 26.46 -1.84
CA THR A 250 -15.27 27.23 -1.79
C THR A 250 -15.39 27.86 -0.41
N GLY A 251 -15.62 29.16 -0.35
CA GLY A 251 -15.85 29.90 0.89
C GLY A 251 -17.30 30.34 1.02
N GLY A 252 -17.94 30.01 2.13
CA GLY A 252 -19.16 30.67 2.56
C GLY A 252 -18.87 31.92 3.40
N SER A 253 -19.91 32.46 4.03
CA SER A 253 -19.78 33.44 5.11
C SER A 253 -18.99 32.88 6.31
N SER A 254 -18.48 33.75 7.18
CA SER A 254 -17.79 33.34 8.41
C SER A 254 -18.63 32.42 9.29
N LYS A 255 -19.96 32.63 9.32
CA LYS A 255 -20.91 31.78 10.06
C LYS A 255 -21.00 30.38 9.48
N GLU A 256 -21.06 30.25 8.15
CA GLU A 256 -21.12 28.95 7.48
C GLU A 256 -19.83 28.13 7.71
N GLN A 257 -18.67 28.79 7.63
CA GLN A 257 -17.39 28.13 7.93
C GLN A 257 -17.29 27.71 9.40
N GLN A 258 -17.81 28.53 10.33
CA GLN A 258 -17.88 28.16 11.74
C GLN A 258 -18.75 26.93 11.95
N MET A 259 -19.96 26.89 11.37
CA MET A 259 -20.86 25.73 11.46
C MET A 259 -20.25 24.47 10.84
N PHE A 260 -19.61 24.61 9.69
CA PHE A 260 -18.86 23.52 9.05
C PHE A 260 -17.76 22.98 9.97
N THR A 261 -16.97 23.86 10.57
CA THR A 261 -15.87 23.49 11.48
C THR A 261 -16.38 22.84 12.78
N ILE A 262 -17.50 23.32 13.34
CA ILE A 262 -18.19 22.66 14.45
C ILE A 262 -18.60 21.23 14.04
N GLY A 263 -19.15 21.06 12.83
CA GLY A 263 -19.45 19.75 12.27
C GLY A 263 -18.21 18.85 12.21
N LEU A 264 -17.07 19.37 11.75
CA LEU A 264 -15.80 18.63 11.71
C LEU A 264 -15.33 18.18 13.10
N ALA A 265 -15.55 19.01 14.13
CA ALA A 265 -15.11 18.76 15.50
C ALA A 265 -16.04 17.82 16.30
N THR A 266 -17.27 17.60 15.84
CA THR A 266 -18.33 16.88 16.58
C THR A 266 -18.82 15.61 15.88
N SER A 267 -18.43 15.38 14.62
CA SER A 267 -18.83 14.21 13.85
C SER A 267 -17.62 13.43 13.32
N ILE A 268 -17.88 12.38 12.53
CA ILE A 268 -16.84 11.57 11.92
C ILE A 268 -16.67 12.00 10.45
N ASN A 269 -15.47 12.45 10.12
CA ASN A 269 -15.16 13.14 8.89
C ASN A 269 -13.89 12.58 8.25
N VAL A 270 -13.90 12.47 6.93
CA VAL A 270 -12.73 12.24 6.09
C VAL A 270 -12.61 13.42 5.16
N ILE A 271 -11.43 14.03 5.07
CA ILE A 271 -11.12 15.02 4.04
C ILE A 271 -10.05 14.42 3.14
N GLU A 272 -10.40 14.21 1.90
CA GLU A 272 -9.48 13.71 0.89
C GLU A 272 -8.72 14.87 0.28
N LEU A 273 -7.40 14.77 0.35
CA LEU A 273 -6.47 15.80 -0.06
C LEU A 273 -5.69 15.42 -1.31
N ASP A 274 -5.96 14.23 -1.87
CA ASP A 274 -5.23 13.60 -2.97
C ASP A 274 -5.06 14.49 -4.20
N SER A 275 -6.06 15.33 -4.48
CA SER A 275 -6.09 16.21 -5.65
C SER A 275 -5.41 17.57 -5.41
N LEU A 276 -5.09 17.89 -4.17
CA LEU A 276 -4.36 19.12 -3.83
C LEU A 276 -2.85 18.94 -4.02
N SER A 277 -2.16 20.01 -4.39
CA SER A 277 -0.69 20.00 -4.40
C SER A 277 -0.12 19.92 -2.98
N ILE A 278 1.16 19.55 -2.86
CA ILE A 278 1.85 19.52 -1.56
C ILE A 278 1.83 20.91 -0.92
N SER A 279 2.17 21.97 -1.67
CA SER A 279 2.16 23.36 -1.18
C SER A 279 0.78 23.77 -0.67
N THR A 280 -0.28 23.45 -1.40
CA THR A 280 -1.66 23.75 -0.99
C THR A 280 -2.05 23.01 0.29
N ARG A 281 -1.66 21.74 0.44
CA ARG A 281 -1.89 20.98 1.70
C ARG A 281 -1.14 21.61 2.87
N LYS A 282 0.12 22.00 2.66
CA LYS A 282 0.94 22.70 3.66
C LYS A 282 0.34 24.04 4.07
N PHE A 283 -0.39 24.70 3.18
CA PHE A 283 -1.08 25.95 3.47
C PHE A 283 -2.41 25.75 4.22
N ILE A 284 -3.26 24.85 3.74
CA ILE A 284 -4.62 24.69 4.27
C ILE A 284 -4.63 23.99 5.63
N ILE A 285 -3.83 22.93 5.81
CA ILE A 285 -3.95 22.08 7.02
C ILE A 285 -3.65 22.85 8.31
N PRO A 286 -2.58 23.68 8.40
CA PRO A 286 -2.35 24.49 9.60
C PRO A 286 -3.50 25.45 9.92
N LEU A 287 -4.08 26.08 8.89
CA LEU A 287 -5.20 27.02 9.05
C LEU A 287 -6.48 26.29 9.46
N LEU A 288 -6.76 25.13 8.88
CA LEU A 288 -7.87 24.26 9.29
C LEU A 288 -7.70 23.81 10.74
N PHE A 289 -6.49 23.44 11.15
CA PHE A 289 -6.21 23.04 12.52
C PHE A 289 -6.40 24.23 13.48
N SER A 290 -5.95 25.44 13.10
CA SER A 290 -6.22 26.67 13.85
C SER A 290 -7.72 26.91 14.04
N TRP A 291 -8.51 26.75 12.98
CA TRP A 291 -9.98 26.83 13.05
C TRP A 291 -10.60 25.81 14.01
N ILE A 292 -10.19 24.54 13.90
CA ILE A 292 -10.67 23.47 14.79
C ILE A 292 -10.27 23.76 16.24
N TYR A 293 -9.05 24.22 16.47
CA TYR A 293 -8.54 24.60 17.79
C TYR A 293 -9.42 25.69 18.40
N GLN A 294 -9.71 26.78 17.68
CA GLN A 294 -10.50 27.90 18.18
C GLN A 294 -11.96 27.50 18.46
N VAL A 295 -12.57 26.69 17.60
CA VAL A 295 -13.90 26.13 17.87
C VAL A 295 -13.89 25.27 19.14
N LYS A 296 -12.87 24.43 19.33
CA LYS A 296 -12.73 23.57 20.51
C LYS A 296 -12.40 24.35 21.78
N LEU A 297 -11.67 25.46 21.69
CA LEU A 297 -11.29 26.28 22.84
C LEU A 297 -12.52 26.83 23.58
N SER A 298 -13.64 27.03 22.88
CA SER A 298 -14.93 27.44 23.45
C SER A 298 -15.64 26.34 24.27
N SER A 299 -15.18 25.09 24.22
CA SER A 299 -15.74 23.97 24.97
C SER A 299 -15.33 24.00 26.45
N SER A 300 -16.26 23.67 27.35
CA SER A 300 -16.01 23.59 28.80
C SER A 300 -15.23 22.34 29.22
N GLN A 301 -15.26 21.27 28.41
CA GLN A 301 -14.53 20.03 28.72
C GLN A 301 -13.06 20.16 28.30
N ARG A 302 -12.17 20.26 29.29
CA ARG A 302 -10.71 20.25 29.11
C ARG A 302 -10.13 18.87 29.40
N GLU A 303 -8.98 18.58 28.79
CA GLU A 303 -8.16 17.39 29.02
C GLU A 303 -8.87 16.04 28.87
N LYS A 304 -10.00 16.00 28.17
CA LYS A 304 -10.74 14.79 27.85
C LYS A 304 -10.80 14.61 26.33
N LEU A 305 -10.45 13.43 25.86
CA LEU A 305 -10.51 13.13 24.43
C LEU A 305 -11.92 13.33 23.89
N SER A 306 -12.05 14.26 22.95
CA SER A 306 -13.30 14.66 22.33
C SER A 306 -13.18 14.82 20.81
N LEU A 307 -11.97 14.74 20.25
CA LEU A 307 -11.71 14.67 18.82
C LEU A 307 -10.40 13.92 18.58
N VAL A 308 -10.39 13.02 17.60
CA VAL A 308 -9.15 12.41 17.09
C VAL A 308 -8.85 12.97 15.71
N LEU A 309 -7.70 13.61 15.54
CA LEU A 309 -7.17 14.05 14.25
C LEU A 309 -6.21 12.98 13.71
N ILE A 310 -6.48 12.41 12.54
CA ILE A 310 -5.59 11.49 11.84
C ILE A 310 -4.92 12.24 10.70
N LEU A 311 -3.58 12.29 10.72
CA LEU A 311 -2.76 12.99 9.75
C LEU A 311 -1.88 11.98 9.00
N GLU A 312 -2.27 11.62 7.77
CA GLU A 312 -1.40 10.85 6.88
C GLU A 312 -0.27 11.71 6.30
N GLU A 313 0.88 11.11 5.97
CA GLU A 313 2.06 11.82 5.44
C GLU A 313 2.38 13.11 6.23
N ALA A 314 2.37 12.99 7.57
CA ALA A 314 2.51 14.06 8.54
C ALA A 314 3.74 14.96 8.33
N HIS A 315 4.82 14.45 7.72
CA HIS A 315 6.01 15.22 7.37
C HIS A 315 5.72 16.36 6.41
N ASN A 316 4.57 16.40 5.74
CA ASN A 316 4.24 17.57 4.93
C ASN A 316 3.96 18.80 5.80
N VAL A 317 3.34 18.63 6.95
CA VAL A 317 2.86 19.74 7.80
C VAL A 317 3.67 19.89 9.08
N LEU A 318 4.29 18.81 9.54
CA LEU A 318 5.05 18.73 10.79
C LEU A 318 6.54 18.44 10.52
N TYR A 319 7.09 19.08 9.48
CA TYR A 319 8.47 18.86 9.09
C TYR A 319 9.45 19.55 10.04
N ARG A 320 10.67 19.05 10.06
CA ARG A 320 11.77 19.69 10.77
C ARG A 320 12.19 20.97 10.04
N THR A 321 11.90 22.13 10.63
CA THR A 321 12.42 23.41 10.16
C THR A 321 13.87 23.61 10.62
N GLN A 322 14.69 24.32 9.83
CA GLN A 322 16.00 24.81 10.28
C GLN A 322 15.88 26.11 11.10
N ARG A 323 14.67 26.66 11.21
CA ARG A 323 14.38 27.89 11.94
C ARG A 323 14.30 27.59 13.43
N SER A 324 14.72 28.54 14.25
CA SER A 324 14.60 28.46 15.73
C SER A 324 13.16 28.67 16.22
N THR A 325 12.30 29.23 15.38
CA THR A 325 10.90 29.54 15.71
C THR A 325 9.98 28.36 15.38
N GLU A 326 9.17 28.00 16.36
CA GLU A 326 8.13 26.99 16.23
C GLU A 326 7.06 27.41 15.22
N THR A 327 6.60 26.47 14.40
CA THR A 327 5.51 26.66 13.43
C THR A 327 4.15 26.68 14.15
N LEU A 328 3.14 27.29 13.51
CA LEU A 328 1.77 27.31 14.02
C LEU A 328 1.26 25.88 14.34
N THR A 329 1.54 24.91 13.49
CA THR A 329 1.08 23.53 13.68
C THR A 329 1.73 22.85 14.88
N GLU A 330 3.02 23.09 15.13
CA GLU A 330 3.72 22.56 16.31
C GLU A 330 3.15 23.15 17.61
N GLN A 331 2.90 24.47 17.62
CA GLN A 331 2.27 25.16 18.75
C GLN A 331 0.88 24.58 19.06
N LEU A 332 0.04 24.44 18.02
CA LEU A 332 -1.31 23.89 18.12
C LEU A 332 -1.29 22.43 18.60
N LEU A 333 -0.33 21.61 18.13
CA LEU A 333 -0.21 20.22 18.55
C LEU A 333 0.17 20.11 20.02
N ARG A 334 1.09 20.95 20.53
CA ARG A 334 1.45 20.96 21.96
C ARG A 334 0.25 21.29 22.85
N GLN A 335 -0.63 22.19 22.40
CA GLN A 335 -1.82 22.61 23.15
C GLN A 335 -3.05 21.72 22.89
N ALA A 336 -2.99 20.84 21.90
CA ALA A 336 -4.11 19.99 21.47
C ALA A 336 -4.67 19.12 22.61
N ARG A 337 -3.80 18.62 23.49
CA ARG A 337 -4.18 17.83 24.66
C ARG A 337 -5.11 18.60 25.61
N GLU A 338 -4.82 19.87 25.88
CA GLU A 338 -5.59 20.70 26.83
C GLU A 338 -7.04 20.87 26.38
N ILE A 339 -7.26 20.98 25.07
CA ILE A 339 -8.58 21.15 24.45
C ILE A 339 -9.21 19.83 23.98
N GLY A 340 -8.65 18.69 24.38
CA GLY A 340 -9.25 17.38 24.13
C GLY A 340 -9.05 16.82 22.72
N ILE A 341 -8.05 17.29 21.97
CA ILE A 341 -7.70 16.78 20.65
C ILE A 341 -6.53 15.79 20.77
N GLY A 342 -6.80 14.52 20.47
CA GLY A 342 -5.78 13.50 20.25
C GLY A 342 -5.33 13.49 18.78
N VAL A 343 -4.05 13.25 18.51
CA VAL A 343 -3.51 13.30 17.13
C VAL A 343 -2.82 11.98 16.81
N ILE A 344 -3.18 11.37 15.69
CA ILE A 344 -2.54 10.18 15.14
C ILE A 344 -1.73 10.59 13.93
N LEU A 345 -0.42 10.61 14.09
CA LEU A 345 0.56 10.94 13.07
C LEU A 345 0.95 9.68 12.31
N VAL A 346 0.88 9.71 10.98
CA VAL A 346 1.22 8.55 10.16
C VAL A 346 2.24 8.99 9.13
N ASP A 347 3.42 8.38 9.14
CA ASP A 347 4.48 8.77 8.22
C ASP A 347 5.42 7.63 7.84
N GLN A 348 6.21 7.84 6.80
CA GLN A 348 7.25 6.92 6.36
C GLN A 348 8.62 7.27 6.96
N GLN A 349 8.88 8.57 7.20
CA GLN A 349 10.20 9.09 7.53
C GLN A 349 10.18 9.77 8.92
N PRO A 350 10.35 9.03 10.02
CA PRO A 350 10.42 9.63 11.35
C PRO A 350 11.51 10.69 11.49
N SER A 351 12.59 10.63 10.69
CA SER A 351 13.67 11.63 10.71
C SER A 351 13.25 13.02 10.20
N GLN A 352 12.18 13.09 9.39
CA GLN A 352 11.65 14.33 8.83
C GLN A 352 10.66 15.03 9.74
N ILE A 353 10.13 14.33 10.74
CA ILE A 353 9.17 14.90 11.70
C ILE A 353 9.89 15.78 12.72
N SER A 354 9.28 16.91 13.07
CA SER A 354 9.75 17.80 14.12
C SER A 354 10.06 17.06 15.43
N PRO A 355 11.25 17.29 16.04
CA PRO A 355 11.55 16.81 17.38
C PRO A 355 10.56 17.28 18.44
N THR A 356 10.02 18.50 18.32
CA THR A 356 9.02 19.07 19.23
C THR A 356 7.75 18.25 19.21
N VAL A 357 7.28 17.86 18.02
CA VAL A 357 6.11 16.99 17.87
C VAL A 357 6.38 15.62 18.45
N LEU A 358 7.50 14.99 18.07
CA LEU A 358 7.84 13.65 18.54
C LEU A 358 8.02 13.57 20.07
N GLY A 359 8.51 14.65 20.69
CA GLY A 359 8.64 14.76 22.14
C GLY A 359 7.29 14.77 22.88
N ASN A 360 6.20 15.13 22.19
CA ASN A 360 4.84 15.13 22.74
C ASN A 360 4.06 13.84 22.43
N VAL A 361 4.64 12.88 21.70
CA VAL A 361 3.98 11.61 21.37
C VAL A 361 4.11 10.61 22.52
N HIS A 362 2.98 10.13 23.04
CA HIS A 362 2.96 9.07 24.05
C HIS A 362 3.19 7.68 23.46
N THR A 363 2.54 7.38 22.34
CA THR A 363 2.56 6.04 21.73
C THR A 363 3.31 6.07 20.40
N SER A 364 4.43 5.37 20.33
CA SER A 364 5.19 5.19 19.08
C SER A 364 5.00 3.76 18.57
N VAL A 365 4.54 3.62 17.34
CA VAL A 365 4.43 2.35 16.61
C VAL A 365 5.40 2.39 15.43
N ILE A 366 6.46 1.59 15.49
CA ILE A 366 7.49 1.53 14.47
C ILE A 366 7.40 0.20 13.73
N MET A 367 7.00 0.25 12.46
CA MET A 367 7.01 -0.90 11.56
C MET A 367 8.35 -0.98 10.80
N ASN A 368 8.44 -1.88 9.83
CA ASN A 368 9.65 -2.05 9.02
C ASN A 368 10.16 -0.71 8.42
N LEU A 369 11.44 -0.40 8.64
CA LEU A 369 12.15 0.78 8.11
C LEU A 369 13.41 0.34 7.36
N LYS A 370 13.87 1.18 6.42
CA LYS A 370 15.04 0.90 5.56
C LYS A 370 16.10 1.99 5.59
N ASP A 371 15.69 3.25 5.69
CA ASP A 371 16.62 4.37 5.67
C ASP A 371 17.41 4.47 7.00
N PRO A 372 18.75 4.62 6.97
CA PRO A 372 19.57 4.67 8.18
C PRO A 372 19.24 5.84 9.14
N ALA A 373 18.87 7.01 8.61
CA ALA A 373 18.51 8.15 9.43
C ALA A 373 17.16 7.90 10.13
N ASP A 374 16.20 7.32 9.41
CA ASP A 374 14.91 6.91 9.96
C ASP A 374 15.04 5.80 11.00
N ILE A 375 15.86 4.77 10.74
CA ILE A 375 16.14 3.69 11.69
C ILE A 375 16.77 4.27 12.97
N THR A 376 17.73 5.18 12.84
CA THR A 376 18.38 5.83 13.99
C THR A 376 17.38 6.64 14.80
N LYS A 377 16.54 7.45 14.13
CA LYS A 377 15.51 8.23 14.82
C LYS A 377 14.50 7.33 15.52
N ALA A 378 14.01 6.30 14.84
CA ALA A 378 13.01 5.39 15.36
C ALA A 378 13.54 4.51 16.52
N ALA A 379 14.80 4.09 16.46
CA ALA A 379 15.48 3.42 17.56
C ALA A 379 15.55 4.32 18.81
N GLY A 380 15.92 5.59 18.64
CA GLY A 380 15.91 6.58 19.72
C GLY A 380 14.51 6.81 20.31
N LEU A 381 13.48 6.92 19.47
CA LEU A 381 12.09 7.05 19.91
C LEU A 381 11.58 5.83 20.69
N SER A 382 12.11 4.65 20.37
CA SER A 382 11.68 3.38 20.95
C SER A 382 12.56 2.92 22.12
N LEU A 383 13.67 3.62 22.40
CA LEU A 383 14.72 3.20 23.33
C LEU A 383 15.29 1.81 23.00
N LEU A 384 15.52 1.54 21.72
CA LEU A 384 16.24 0.33 21.28
C LEU A 384 17.74 0.53 21.44
N ASP A 385 18.42 -0.51 21.92
CA ASP A 385 19.89 -0.53 21.93
C ASP A 385 20.48 -0.78 20.53
N ASP A 386 21.79 -0.60 20.37
CA ASP A 386 22.47 -0.80 19.08
C ASP A 386 22.34 -2.22 18.53
N THR A 387 22.20 -3.23 19.41
CA THR A 387 22.01 -4.63 19.00
C THR A 387 20.59 -4.89 18.52
N GLU A 388 19.61 -4.16 19.03
CA GLU A 388 18.18 -4.26 18.71
C GLU A 388 17.79 -3.38 17.52
N LYS A 389 18.59 -2.36 17.19
CA LYS A 389 18.35 -1.45 16.07
C LYS A 389 18.11 -2.18 14.74
N TYR A 390 18.82 -3.29 14.51
CA TYR A 390 18.66 -4.11 13.32
C TYR A 390 17.26 -4.77 13.21
N TYR A 391 16.53 -4.94 14.32
CA TYR A 391 15.16 -5.50 14.32
C TYR A 391 14.23 -4.69 13.41
N LEU A 392 14.37 -3.36 13.39
CA LEU A 392 13.56 -2.47 12.56
C LEU A 392 13.63 -2.79 11.06
N THR A 393 14.69 -3.45 10.60
CA THR A 393 14.84 -3.86 9.18
C THR A 393 14.25 -5.24 8.89
N ARG A 394 14.05 -6.06 9.92
CA ARG A 394 13.57 -7.45 9.83
C ARG A 394 12.09 -7.63 10.13
N LEU A 395 11.42 -6.60 10.66
CA LEU A 395 9.98 -6.67 10.97
C LEU A 395 9.19 -7.08 9.73
N GLU A 396 8.32 -8.08 9.89
CA GLU A 396 7.42 -8.53 8.83
C GLU A 396 6.27 -7.52 8.61
N ILE A 397 5.54 -7.69 7.51
CA ILE A 397 4.37 -6.86 7.22
C ILE A 397 3.32 -7.10 8.31
N GLY A 398 2.75 -6.01 8.85
CA GLY A 398 1.78 -6.09 9.94
C GLY A 398 2.40 -6.37 11.30
N VAL A 399 3.74 -6.37 11.43
CA VAL A 399 4.44 -6.45 12.72
C VAL A 399 5.17 -5.14 12.98
N GLY A 400 5.15 -4.68 14.23
CA GLY A 400 5.85 -3.46 14.63
C GLY A 400 6.31 -3.50 16.09
N ILE A 401 7.26 -2.63 16.39
CA ILE A 401 7.74 -2.36 17.74
C ILE A 401 6.92 -1.19 18.30
N VAL A 402 6.40 -1.36 19.51
CA VAL A 402 5.60 -0.36 20.21
C VAL A 402 6.34 0.13 21.44
N LYS A 403 6.33 1.45 21.65
CA LYS A 403 6.82 2.12 22.84
C LYS A 403 5.74 3.03 23.42
N LEU A 404 5.53 2.93 24.73
CA LEU A 404 4.65 3.81 25.52
C LEU A 404 5.52 4.68 26.42
N GLN A 405 5.31 6.00 26.49
CA GLN A 405 6.21 6.86 27.27
C GLN A 405 6.03 6.73 28.79
N SER A 406 4.79 6.75 29.30
CA SER A 406 4.54 6.76 30.75
C SER A 406 4.04 5.42 31.31
N THR A 407 3.36 4.60 30.51
CA THR A 407 2.73 3.36 31.00
C THR A 407 3.67 2.15 31.05
N TRP A 408 4.63 2.08 30.12
CA TRP A 408 5.60 0.99 30.04
C TRP A 408 6.86 1.42 29.31
N GLN A 409 7.95 1.58 30.05
CA GLN A 409 9.16 2.25 29.57
C GLN A 409 10.02 1.41 28.61
N ARG A 410 9.68 0.14 28.35
CA ARG A 410 10.44 -0.74 27.46
C ARG A 410 9.68 -1.00 26.16
N PRO A 411 10.34 -1.11 25.01
CA PRO A 411 9.66 -1.45 23.77
C PRO A 411 9.20 -2.92 23.77
N PHE A 412 8.16 -3.23 22.99
CA PHE A 412 7.64 -4.59 22.83
C PHE A 412 7.12 -4.81 21.41
N ILE A 413 7.09 -6.06 20.95
CA ILE A 413 6.69 -6.41 19.58
C ILE A 413 5.18 -6.68 19.54
N VAL A 414 4.50 -6.14 18.54
CA VAL A 414 3.08 -6.34 18.29
C VAL A 414 2.85 -6.82 16.87
N SER A 415 2.04 -7.87 16.73
CA SER A 415 1.41 -8.26 15.46
C SER A 415 0.04 -7.61 15.39
N PHE A 416 -0.18 -6.77 14.38
CA PHE A 416 -1.40 -6.00 14.19
C PHE A 416 -2.45 -6.79 13.41
N ASP A 417 -3.71 -6.66 13.80
CA ASP A 417 -4.80 -7.38 13.13
C ASP A 417 -5.01 -6.84 11.71
N HIS A 418 -5.16 -7.74 10.75
CA HIS A 418 -5.40 -7.37 9.35
C HIS A 418 -6.89 -7.11 9.10
N LEU A 419 -7.21 -5.87 8.73
CA LEU A 419 -8.54 -5.45 8.30
C LEU A 419 -8.67 -5.63 6.78
N LYS A 420 -9.47 -6.61 6.37
CA LYS A 420 -9.79 -6.82 4.95
C LYS A 420 -10.75 -5.73 4.48
N LEU A 421 -10.22 -4.76 3.74
CA LEU A 421 -10.98 -3.72 3.06
C LEU A 421 -11.03 -3.98 1.56
N ASP A 422 -12.19 -3.71 0.98
CA ASP A 422 -12.40 -3.83 -0.44
C ASP A 422 -11.90 -2.59 -1.20
N LYS A 423 -10.65 -2.62 -1.61
CA LYS A 423 -10.02 -1.48 -2.30
C LYS A 423 -10.75 -1.12 -3.58
N GLY A 424 -10.96 0.18 -3.78
CA GLY A 424 -11.55 0.72 -5.01
C GLY A 424 -13.07 0.51 -5.19
N LYS A 425 -13.79 -0.13 -4.26
CA LYS A 425 -15.26 -0.27 -4.36
C LYS A 425 -16.01 1.05 -4.24
N ILE A 426 -15.50 2.01 -3.46
CA ILE A 426 -16.10 3.34 -3.30
C ILE A 426 -15.52 4.31 -4.31
N THR A 427 -16.13 4.36 -5.49
CA THR A 427 -15.83 5.36 -6.52
C THR A 427 -16.41 6.73 -6.16
N ASP A 428 -16.02 7.76 -6.91
CA ASP A 428 -16.59 9.11 -6.74
C ASP A 428 -18.09 9.16 -7.05
N GLU A 429 -18.57 8.33 -7.98
CA GLU A 429 -20.00 8.20 -8.26
C GLU A 429 -20.76 7.61 -7.07
N VAL A 430 -20.21 6.57 -6.43
CA VAL A 430 -20.80 5.97 -5.23
C VAL A 430 -20.84 7.01 -4.11
N LEU A 431 -19.74 7.76 -3.93
CA LEU A 431 -19.65 8.80 -2.92
C LEU A 431 -20.67 9.92 -3.13
N LEU A 432 -20.84 10.39 -4.37
CA LEU A 432 -21.83 11.41 -4.72
C LEU A 432 -23.26 10.94 -4.40
N ARG A 433 -23.60 9.68 -4.68
CA ARG A 433 -24.91 9.10 -4.34
C ARG A 433 -25.14 9.07 -2.84
N LEU A 434 -24.13 8.64 -2.08
CA LEU A 434 -24.18 8.60 -0.62
C LEU A 434 -24.35 10.00 -0.03
N ALA A 435 -23.64 11.00 -0.57
CA ALA A 435 -23.78 12.40 -0.16
C ALA A 435 -25.21 12.94 -0.40
N GLN A 436 -25.88 12.48 -1.46
CA GLN A 436 -27.28 12.82 -1.76
C GLN A 436 -28.32 12.01 -0.96
N GLY A 437 -27.89 11.20 0.02
CA GLY A 437 -28.79 10.34 0.81
C GLY A 437 -29.39 9.17 0.02
N LYS A 438 -28.85 8.85 -1.16
CA LYS A 438 -29.33 7.74 -2.01
C LYS A 438 -28.60 6.45 -1.63
N SER A 439 -29.28 5.30 -1.74
CA SER A 439 -28.64 4.00 -1.52
C SER A 439 -27.41 3.82 -2.43
N PRO A 440 -26.31 3.24 -1.90
CA PRO A 440 -25.10 3.01 -2.68
C PRO A 440 -25.43 2.03 -3.81
N ARG A 441 -25.34 2.51 -5.06
CA ARG A 441 -25.20 1.62 -6.21
C ARG A 441 -23.72 1.47 -6.46
N PHE A 442 -23.14 0.43 -5.88
CA PHE A 442 -21.83 -0.02 -6.32
C PHE A 442 -21.90 -0.28 -7.82
N PRO A 443 -20.87 0.07 -8.61
CA PRO A 443 -20.85 -0.23 -10.02
C PRO A 443 -21.14 -1.73 -10.19
N GLN A 444 -22.34 -2.04 -10.68
CA GLN A 444 -22.60 -3.34 -11.28
C GLN A 444 -21.63 -3.40 -12.46
N ARG A 445 -20.87 -4.49 -12.58
CA ARG A 445 -20.15 -4.77 -13.82
C ARG A 445 -21.19 -4.60 -14.94
N GLN A 446 -21.06 -3.55 -15.76
CA GLN A 446 -21.95 -3.36 -16.89
C GLN A 446 -21.74 -4.55 -17.83
N GLY A 447 -22.66 -5.50 -17.76
CA GLY A 447 -23.06 -6.25 -18.93
C GLY A 447 -23.58 -5.26 -19.96
N ILE A 448 -23.09 -5.39 -21.18
CA ILE A 448 -23.62 -4.74 -22.36
C ILE A 448 -25.10 -5.16 -22.47
N CYS A 449 -26.00 -4.17 -22.52
CA CYS A 449 -27.40 -4.42 -22.86
C CYS A 449 -27.46 -5.03 -24.26
N THR A 450 -27.96 -6.26 -24.37
CA THR A 450 -28.69 -6.69 -25.55
C THR A 450 -30.17 -6.60 -25.23
N ASP A 451 -30.89 -6.09 -26.21
CA ASP A 451 -32.29 -5.72 -26.14
C ASP A 451 -33.19 -6.92 -25.81
N THR A 452 -34.35 -6.57 -25.29
CA THR A 452 -35.54 -7.37 -25.00
C THR A 452 -35.74 -8.64 -25.85
N GLY A 453 -35.83 -9.79 -25.16
CA GLY A 453 -36.25 -11.06 -25.79
C GLY A 453 -36.21 -12.28 -24.85
N ARG A 454 -37.33 -12.52 -24.15
CA ARG A 454 -37.82 -13.77 -23.52
C ARG A 454 -36.80 -14.87 -23.09
N GLY A 455 -36.88 -15.22 -21.80
CA GLY A 455 -36.97 -16.63 -21.38
C GLY A 455 -35.94 -17.14 -20.37
N SER A 456 -36.46 -17.47 -19.18
CA SER A 456 -36.12 -18.69 -18.42
C SER A 456 -34.77 -18.84 -17.70
N ARG A 457 -34.86 -18.72 -16.36
CA ARG A 457 -34.24 -19.54 -15.28
C ARG A 457 -32.77 -20.02 -15.42
N GLY A 458 -31.95 -19.70 -14.41
CA GLY A 458 -30.89 -20.59 -13.92
C GLY A 458 -29.70 -19.90 -13.25
N ARG A 459 -29.29 -20.39 -12.07
CA ARG A 459 -28.16 -19.93 -11.23
C ARG A 459 -26.78 -20.37 -11.77
N LEU A 460 -25.72 -19.80 -11.16
CA LEU A 460 -24.33 -20.29 -10.89
C LEU A 460 -23.27 -19.34 -11.50
N ALA A 461 -22.52 -18.53 -10.73
CA ALA A 461 -21.39 -18.80 -9.82
C ALA A 461 -20.01 -18.93 -10.52
N ASP A 462 -19.06 -18.11 -10.05
CA ASP A 462 -17.59 -18.13 -10.13
C ASP A 462 -16.84 -18.28 -11.47
N THR A 463 -16.01 -17.28 -11.79
CA THR A 463 -14.52 -17.38 -11.89
C THR A 463 -13.94 -16.04 -12.39
N GLY A 464 -12.85 -15.59 -11.78
CA GLY A 464 -12.20 -14.31 -12.09
C GLY A 464 -11.23 -14.41 -13.26
N PHE A 465 -11.42 -13.57 -14.28
CA PHE A 465 -10.37 -12.99 -15.15
C PHE A 465 -10.97 -11.91 -16.10
N ALA A 466 -11.91 -11.10 -15.60
CA ALA A 466 -12.51 -10.02 -16.39
C ALA A 466 -11.90 -8.67 -15.95
N GLY A 467 -11.04 -8.08 -16.80
CA GLY A 467 -10.68 -6.65 -16.70
C GLY A 467 -9.21 -6.21 -16.82
N VAL A 468 -8.33 -6.93 -17.52
CA VAL A 468 -6.99 -6.38 -17.85
C VAL A 468 -7.09 -5.58 -19.15
N GLU A 469 -6.71 -4.30 -19.16
CA GLU A 469 -6.67 -3.49 -20.38
C GLU A 469 -5.76 -4.14 -21.44
N ASP A 470 -6.23 -4.26 -22.69
CA ASP A 470 -5.49 -4.88 -23.81
C ASP A 470 -4.05 -4.33 -23.97
N GLY A 471 -3.84 -3.06 -23.61
CA GLY A 471 -2.53 -2.41 -23.64
C GLY A 471 -1.50 -2.99 -22.66
N VAL A 472 -1.94 -3.54 -21.52
CA VAL A 472 -1.06 -4.18 -20.53
C VAL A 472 -0.52 -5.49 -21.10
N LEU A 473 -1.40 -6.31 -21.68
CA LEU A 473 -1.01 -7.58 -22.28
C LEU A 473 -0.09 -7.38 -23.48
N LEU A 474 -0.36 -6.37 -24.33
CA LEU A 474 0.52 -6.01 -25.45
C LEU A 474 1.91 -5.59 -24.99
N LEU A 475 1.99 -4.75 -23.95
CA LEU A 475 3.26 -4.27 -23.44
C LEU A 475 4.07 -5.41 -22.80
N VAL A 476 3.43 -6.23 -21.96
CA VAL A 476 4.01 -7.41 -21.28
C VAL A 476 4.50 -8.43 -22.30
N ASN A 477 3.70 -8.73 -23.32
CA ASN A 477 4.08 -9.63 -24.40
C ASN A 477 5.31 -9.13 -25.16
N ASP A 478 5.40 -7.82 -25.47
CA ASP A 478 6.59 -7.27 -26.13
C ASP A 478 7.86 -7.36 -25.25
N ILE A 479 7.74 -7.24 -23.92
CA ILE A 479 8.86 -7.45 -22.98
C ILE A 479 9.44 -8.85 -23.09
N ILE A 480 8.58 -9.85 -23.28
CA ILE A 480 8.96 -11.27 -23.34
C ILE A 480 9.60 -11.59 -24.70
N VAL A 481 8.97 -11.13 -25.79
CA VAL A 481 9.40 -11.45 -27.15
C VAL A 481 10.67 -10.69 -27.52
N HIS A 482 10.84 -9.47 -27.01
CA HIS A 482 11.95 -8.58 -27.36
C HIS A 482 12.61 -7.98 -26.11
N PRO A 483 13.28 -8.80 -25.27
CA PRO A 483 13.79 -8.36 -23.96
C PRO A 483 14.90 -7.30 -24.08
N ASP A 484 15.72 -7.38 -25.12
CA ASP A 484 16.88 -6.49 -25.32
C ASP A 484 16.51 -5.14 -25.97
N ASP A 485 15.23 -4.96 -26.29
CA ASP A 485 14.74 -3.78 -26.98
C ASP A 485 14.41 -2.60 -26.07
N GLY A 486 14.60 -1.41 -26.65
CA GLY A 486 14.50 -0.16 -25.94
C GLY A 486 13.05 0.31 -25.92
N VAL A 487 12.69 1.00 -24.86
CA VAL A 487 11.34 1.48 -24.61
C VAL A 487 10.69 2.18 -25.83
N ARG A 488 11.45 3.00 -26.57
CA ARG A 488 10.94 3.74 -27.74
C ARG A 488 10.62 2.83 -28.95
N VAL A 489 11.43 1.80 -29.18
CA VAL A 489 11.22 0.82 -30.27
C VAL A 489 10.01 -0.06 -29.94
N ARG A 490 9.92 -0.51 -28.68
CA ARG A 490 8.79 -1.25 -28.13
C ARG A 490 7.47 -0.51 -28.31
N TYR A 491 7.40 0.77 -27.96
CA TYR A 491 6.17 1.57 -28.05
C TYR A 491 5.68 1.71 -29.49
N LYS A 492 6.60 1.90 -30.44
CA LYS A 492 6.28 1.96 -31.86
C LYS A 492 5.76 0.60 -32.38
N ARG A 493 6.34 -0.51 -31.91
CA ARG A 493 5.98 -1.88 -32.31
C ARG A 493 4.58 -2.30 -31.83
N ILE A 494 4.23 -1.96 -30.60
CA ILE A 494 2.91 -2.28 -30.01
C ILE A 494 1.81 -1.28 -30.40
N GLY A 495 2.11 -0.29 -31.25
CA GLY A 495 1.12 0.68 -31.75
C GLY A 495 0.54 1.61 -30.68
N LEU A 496 1.19 1.76 -29.52
CA LEU A 496 0.72 2.62 -28.44
C LEU A 496 1.38 4.00 -28.50
N SER A 497 0.60 5.05 -28.22
CA SER A 497 1.15 6.40 -28.06
C SER A 497 2.16 6.44 -26.91
N VAL A 498 3.20 7.26 -27.03
CA VAL A 498 4.29 7.36 -26.03
C VAL A 498 3.74 7.69 -24.64
N GLY A 499 2.70 8.52 -24.54
CA GLY A 499 2.03 8.83 -23.27
C GLY A 499 1.32 7.62 -22.65
N LYS A 500 0.50 6.91 -23.45
CA LYS A 500 -0.24 5.72 -22.98
C LYS A 500 0.72 4.58 -22.60
N ALA A 501 1.73 4.32 -23.41
CA ALA A 501 2.71 3.27 -23.15
C ALA A 501 3.62 3.58 -21.95
N ASN A 502 3.96 4.86 -21.72
CA ASN A 502 4.68 5.26 -20.51
C ASN A 502 3.80 5.11 -19.26
N ARG A 503 2.51 5.48 -19.33
CA ARG A 503 1.58 5.30 -18.21
C ARG A 503 1.48 3.83 -17.81
N LEU A 504 1.23 2.93 -18.77
CA LEU A 504 1.17 1.48 -18.53
C LEU A 504 2.50 0.93 -18.01
N LYS A 505 3.64 1.37 -18.56
CA LYS A 505 4.97 1.00 -18.04
C LYS A 505 5.12 1.41 -16.57
N GLN A 506 4.73 2.63 -16.21
CA GLN A 506 4.84 3.10 -14.82
C GLN A 506 3.91 2.33 -13.89
N GLU A 507 2.68 2.03 -14.32
CA GLU A 507 1.75 1.19 -13.56
C GLU A 507 2.33 -0.21 -13.30
N LEU A 508 2.92 -0.85 -14.32
CA LEU A 508 3.57 -2.16 -14.19
C LEU A 508 4.86 -2.14 -13.33
N LEU A 509 5.62 -1.05 -13.36
CA LEU A 509 6.78 -0.85 -12.48
C LEU A 509 6.33 -0.68 -11.01
N VAL A 510 5.26 0.07 -10.77
CA VAL A 510 4.69 0.30 -9.42
C VAL A 510 4.10 -0.99 -8.85
N LEU A 511 3.43 -1.79 -9.68
CA LEU A 511 2.92 -3.11 -9.31
C LEU A 511 4.05 -4.13 -9.07
N GLY A 512 5.29 -3.79 -9.40
CA GLY A 512 6.44 -4.69 -9.26
C GLY A 512 6.43 -5.84 -10.26
N TRP A 513 5.63 -5.74 -11.33
CA TRP A 513 5.48 -6.80 -12.33
C TRP A 513 6.57 -6.76 -13.39
N ILE A 514 7.15 -5.58 -13.62
CA ILE A 514 8.31 -5.40 -14.50
C ILE A 514 9.42 -4.62 -13.77
N ARG A 515 10.65 -4.72 -14.25
CA ARG A 515 11.82 -3.96 -13.81
C ARG A 515 12.43 -3.26 -15.02
N GLN A 516 13.18 -2.19 -14.77
CA GLN A 516 13.91 -1.48 -15.82
C GLN A 516 15.41 -1.47 -15.51
N ARG A 517 16.23 -1.64 -16.55
CA ARG A 517 17.69 -1.61 -16.46
C ARG A 517 18.26 -0.73 -17.57
N ALA A 518 19.23 0.10 -17.24
CA ALA A 518 20.02 0.83 -18.25
C ALA A 518 21.21 -0.04 -18.66
N VAL A 519 21.34 -0.33 -19.95
CA VAL A 519 22.43 -1.10 -20.55
C VAL A 519 23.25 -0.20 -21.46
N ALA A 520 24.57 -0.25 -21.34
CA ALA A 520 25.47 0.51 -22.19
C ALA A 520 25.50 -0.11 -23.60
N VAL A 521 25.32 0.73 -24.62
CA VAL A 521 25.43 0.36 -26.03
C VAL A 521 26.36 1.40 -26.68
N GLY A 522 27.65 1.05 -26.80
CA GLY A 522 28.70 1.99 -27.18
C GLY A 522 28.82 3.14 -26.17
N ILE A 523 28.76 4.39 -26.66
CA ILE A 523 28.84 5.63 -25.84
C ILE A 523 27.49 6.01 -25.21
N THR A 524 26.39 5.34 -25.59
CA THR A 524 25.02 5.68 -25.14
C THR A 524 24.45 4.62 -24.18
N ARG A 525 23.40 4.98 -23.41
CA ARG A 525 22.69 4.06 -22.51
C ARG A 525 21.26 3.82 -23.00
N LYS A 526 20.87 2.56 -23.13
CA LYS A 526 19.53 2.11 -23.54
C LYS A 526 18.79 1.56 -22.33
N VAL A 527 17.54 1.98 -22.11
CA VAL A 527 16.69 1.40 -21.06
C VAL A 527 15.95 0.20 -21.64
N ILE A 528 16.19 -0.96 -21.06
CA ILE A 528 15.45 -2.21 -21.32
C ILE A 528 14.51 -2.49 -20.15
N LEU A 529 13.48 -3.28 -20.40
CA LEU A 529 12.54 -3.71 -19.36
C LEU A 529 12.57 -5.24 -19.30
N GLU A 530 12.41 -5.78 -18.10
CA GLU A 530 12.39 -7.21 -17.79
C GLU A 530 11.15 -7.53 -16.94
N ILE A 531 10.58 -8.73 -17.07
CA ILE A 531 9.48 -9.15 -16.17
C ILE A 531 10.07 -9.61 -14.84
N ALA A 532 9.57 -9.03 -13.74
CA ALA A 532 9.95 -9.40 -12.38
C ALA A 532 9.31 -10.75 -11.98
N ASP A 533 9.86 -11.44 -10.98
CA ASP A 533 9.31 -12.73 -10.52
C ASP A 533 7.84 -12.66 -10.04
N GLU A 534 7.40 -11.50 -9.54
CA GLU A 534 6.01 -11.25 -9.18
C GLU A 534 5.11 -11.09 -10.41
N GLY A 535 5.57 -10.35 -11.42
CA GLY A 535 4.89 -10.29 -12.72
C GLY A 535 4.83 -11.65 -13.40
N LYS A 536 5.91 -12.43 -13.32
CA LYS A 536 5.95 -13.80 -13.84
C LYS A 536 4.87 -14.68 -13.20
N ARG A 537 4.69 -14.61 -11.88
CA ARG A 537 3.60 -15.34 -11.19
C ARG A 537 2.21 -14.88 -11.60
N VAL A 538 2.00 -13.57 -11.76
CA VAL A 538 0.72 -12.99 -12.19
C VAL A 538 0.38 -13.36 -13.63
N PHE A 539 1.38 -13.39 -14.52
CA PHE A 539 1.23 -13.73 -15.94
C PHE A 539 1.43 -15.23 -16.24
N GLY A 540 1.62 -16.08 -15.22
CA GLY A 540 1.82 -17.52 -15.40
C GLY A 540 3.13 -17.91 -16.11
N LEU A 541 4.17 -17.08 -16.02
CA LEU A 541 5.49 -17.31 -16.61
C LEU A 541 6.44 -18.03 -15.62
N PRO A 542 7.41 -18.84 -16.08
CA PRO A 542 8.34 -19.56 -15.22
C PRO A 542 9.24 -18.62 -14.42
N THR A 543 9.28 -18.78 -13.10
CA THR A 543 10.20 -18.05 -12.21
C THR A 543 11.58 -18.70 -12.16
N LYS A 544 12.60 -17.98 -11.66
CA LYS A 544 13.92 -18.58 -11.39
C LYS A 544 13.84 -19.77 -10.42
N LEU A 545 12.87 -19.76 -9.51
CA LEU A 545 12.61 -20.86 -8.58
C LEU A 545 12.00 -22.07 -9.29
N ASP A 546 11.13 -21.84 -10.28
CA ASP A 546 10.56 -22.92 -11.13
C ASP A 546 11.65 -23.54 -12.00
N ALA A 547 12.56 -22.75 -12.56
CA ALA A 547 13.72 -23.25 -13.32
C ALA A 547 14.70 -24.06 -12.44
N MET A 548 14.86 -23.70 -11.16
CA MET A 548 15.69 -24.45 -10.20
C MET A 548 15.07 -25.79 -9.76
N LEU A 549 13.74 -25.89 -9.76
CA LEU A 549 13.01 -27.11 -9.38
C LEU A 549 12.86 -28.12 -10.54
N HIS A 550 13.06 -27.68 -11.80
CA HIS A 550 12.81 -28.48 -13.00
C HIS A 550 14.05 -28.73 -13.85
N SER A 551 15.26 -28.47 -13.33
CA SER A 551 16.48 -28.91 -14.00
C SER A 551 16.57 -30.44 -13.96
N PRO A 552 16.82 -31.13 -15.09
CA PRO A 552 16.80 -32.59 -15.13
C PRO A 552 17.95 -33.15 -14.31
N VAL A 553 17.67 -33.66 -13.11
CA VAL A 553 18.57 -34.55 -12.40
C VAL A 553 18.59 -35.86 -13.18
N LYS A 554 19.68 -36.14 -13.90
CA LYS A 554 19.89 -37.49 -14.45
C LYS A 554 20.02 -38.46 -13.27
N PRO A 555 19.26 -39.55 -13.23
CA PRO A 555 19.39 -40.54 -12.16
C PRO A 555 20.67 -41.34 -12.42
N GLU A 556 21.61 -41.31 -11.48
CA GLU A 556 22.59 -42.39 -11.38
C GLU A 556 22.13 -43.48 -10.41
N LYS A 557 22.49 -44.71 -10.78
CA LYS A 557 22.10 -45.96 -10.16
C LYS A 557 22.62 -46.03 -8.73
N ASN A 558 21.74 -45.71 -7.78
CA ASN A 558 21.63 -46.21 -6.41
C ASN A 558 21.24 -45.05 -5.50
N GLY A 559 19.95 -45.00 -5.14
CA GLY A 559 19.32 -43.89 -4.46
C GLY A 559 19.97 -43.47 -3.13
N ARG A 560 20.76 -42.40 -3.18
CA ARG A 560 21.01 -41.45 -2.08
C ARG A 560 21.32 -40.08 -2.69
N ILE A 561 20.61 -39.04 -2.23
CA ILE A 561 20.86 -37.64 -2.62
C ILE A 561 21.91 -37.09 -1.66
N ASP A 562 23.08 -36.71 -2.18
CA ASP A 562 24.08 -35.93 -1.46
C ASP A 562 23.95 -34.45 -1.87
N VAL A 563 23.83 -33.56 -0.89
CA VAL A 563 23.51 -32.13 -1.08
C VAL A 563 24.79 -31.30 -1.37
N GLY A 564 25.96 -31.95 -1.49
CA GLY A 564 27.26 -31.29 -1.62
C GLY A 564 27.70 -30.82 -3.02
N LEU A 565 27.01 -31.17 -4.12
CA LEU A 565 27.54 -30.99 -5.49
C LEU A 565 26.82 -29.94 -6.37
N VAL A 566 26.09 -28.99 -5.78
CA VAL A 566 25.32 -27.98 -6.54
C VAL A 566 26.14 -26.73 -6.93
N ILE A 567 27.39 -26.60 -6.49
CA ILE A 567 28.16 -25.35 -6.68
C ILE A 567 29.02 -25.31 -7.95
N ASP A 568 29.39 -26.43 -8.57
CA ASP A 568 30.39 -26.40 -9.66
C ASP A 568 29.85 -26.49 -11.10
N HIS A 569 28.54 -26.44 -11.34
CA HIS A 569 27.98 -26.53 -12.70
C HIS A 569 27.45 -25.22 -13.31
N ILE A 570 27.71 -24.06 -12.68
CA ILE A 570 27.20 -22.75 -13.15
C ILE A 570 28.11 -22.06 -14.19
N GLN A 571 29.16 -22.73 -14.72
CA GLN A 571 30.08 -22.11 -15.68
C GLN A 571 30.14 -22.71 -17.09
N ALA A 572 29.21 -23.58 -17.51
CA ALA A 572 29.19 -24.04 -18.89
C ALA A 572 27.78 -24.27 -19.43
N SER A 573 27.28 -23.32 -20.22
CA SER A 573 26.55 -23.53 -21.50
C SER A 573 25.66 -22.33 -21.84
N ASN A 574 26.22 -21.41 -22.63
CA ASN A 574 25.44 -20.67 -23.62
C ASN A 574 25.16 -21.64 -24.77
N GLU A 575 23.91 -22.02 -25.02
CA GLU A 575 23.41 -22.50 -26.32
C GLU A 575 21.86 -22.49 -26.37
N ASP A 576 21.35 -21.31 -26.74
CA ASP A 576 20.39 -21.02 -27.81
C ASP A 576 19.06 -21.80 -28.07
N ASN A 577 18.00 -20.97 -28.15
CA ASN A 577 17.01 -20.87 -29.24
C ASN A 577 16.07 -22.06 -29.60
N LYS A 578 15.08 -22.37 -28.75
CA LYS A 578 13.87 -23.08 -29.24
C LYS A 578 12.50 -22.64 -28.70
N LEU A 579 12.45 -21.89 -27.59
CA LEU A 579 11.21 -21.53 -26.88
C LEU A 579 10.41 -20.33 -27.45
N ARG A 580 10.75 -19.79 -28.63
CA ARG A 580 10.22 -18.50 -29.14
C ARG A 580 9.00 -18.56 -30.08
N LYS A 581 8.23 -19.65 -30.15
CA LYS A 581 7.13 -19.78 -31.15
C LYS A 581 5.73 -20.19 -30.66
N GLU A 582 5.53 -20.50 -29.39
CA GLU A 582 4.22 -20.94 -28.89
C GLU A 582 3.35 -19.74 -28.43
N SER A 583 2.05 -19.74 -28.75
CA SER A 583 1.14 -18.69 -28.29
C SER A 583 0.88 -18.83 -26.77
N MET A 584 0.79 -17.71 -26.03
CA MET A 584 0.61 -17.77 -24.56
C MET A 584 -0.66 -18.51 -24.13
N GLU A 585 -1.72 -18.46 -24.94
CA GLU A 585 -2.94 -19.22 -24.67
C GLU A 585 -2.72 -20.73 -24.81
N HIS A 586 -1.94 -21.16 -25.80
CA HIS A 586 -1.54 -22.56 -25.99
C HIS A 586 -0.72 -23.06 -24.79
N ALA A 587 0.33 -22.32 -24.41
CA ALA A 587 1.17 -22.68 -23.28
C ALA A 587 0.37 -22.73 -21.96
N TYR A 588 -0.52 -21.76 -21.70
CA TYR A 588 -1.34 -21.75 -20.50
C TYR A 588 -2.20 -23.00 -20.37
N TRP A 589 -2.93 -23.38 -21.41
CA TRP A 589 -3.79 -24.56 -21.38
C TRP A 589 -2.97 -25.85 -21.31
N LYS A 590 -1.81 -25.90 -21.97
CA LYS A 590 -0.87 -27.04 -21.89
C LYS A 590 -0.49 -27.33 -20.45
N TYR A 591 0.06 -26.34 -19.76
CA TYR A 591 0.47 -26.53 -18.37
C TYR A 591 -0.71 -26.69 -17.42
N ARG A 592 -1.87 -26.09 -17.71
CA ARG A 592 -3.04 -26.24 -16.84
C ARG A 592 -3.64 -27.64 -16.89
N TYR A 593 -3.80 -28.23 -18.09
CA TYR A 593 -4.23 -29.62 -18.25
C TYR A 593 -3.20 -30.57 -17.62
N ALA A 594 -1.89 -30.32 -17.81
CA ALA A 594 -0.84 -31.14 -17.21
C ALA A 594 -0.99 -31.23 -15.69
N LYS A 595 -1.15 -30.08 -15.04
CA LYS A 595 -1.35 -30.00 -13.59
C LYS A 595 -2.62 -30.72 -13.14
N LYS A 596 -3.73 -30.54 -13.86
CA LYS A 596 -5.01 -31.16 -13.48
C LYS A 596 -4.99 -32.67 -13.64
N LEU A 597 -4.35 -33.19 -14.67
CA LEU A 597 -4.16 -34.62 -14.89
C LEU A 597 -3.25 -35.23 -13.81
N ALA A 598 -2.19 -34.54 -13.42
CA ALA A 598 -1.34 -34.96 -12.30
C ALA A 598 -2.12 -35.00 -10.96
N GLU A 599 -2.96 -34.00 -10.68
CA GLU A 599 -3.87 -34.00 -9.51
C GLU A 599 -4.86 -35.17 -9.53
N LEU A 600 -5.28 -35.62 -10.71
CA LEU A 600 -6.15 -36.78 -10.90
C LEU A 600 -5.39 -38.11 -10.90
N GLY A 601 -4.08 -38.10 -10.64
CA GLY A 601 -3.23 -39.29 -10.52
C GLY A 601 -2.74 -39.88 -11.84
N TYR A 602 -2.72 -39.09 -12.93
CA TYR A 602 -2.04 -39.47 -14.17
C TYR A 602 -0.54 -39.16 -14.07
N THR A 603 0.30 -39.99 -14.67
CA THR A 603 1.68 -39.63 -15.00
C THR A 603 1.65 -38.80 -16.28
N VAL A 604 2.19 -37.59 -16.24
CA VAL A 604 2.07 -36.61 -17.34
C VAL A 604 3.45 -36.24 -17.88
N GLN A 605 3.56 -36.19 -19.21
CA GLN A 605 4.71 -35.68 -19.93
C GLN A 605 4.27 -34.53 -20.86
N VAL A 606 4.87 -33.37 -20.69
CA VAL A 606 4.66 -32.19 -21.56
C VAL A 606 5.63 -32.27 -22.73
N GLU A 607 5.18 -31.95 -23.95
CA GLU A 607 5.95 -32.13 -25.19
C GLU A 607 6.45 -33.56 -25.33
N ALA A 608 5.51 -34.51 -25.25
CA ALA A 608 5.81 -35.92 -25.34
C ALA A 608 6.20 -36.27 -26.79
N PRO A 609 7.29 -37.01 -27.03
CA PRO A 609 7.69 -37.40 -28.39
C PRO A 609 6.66 -38.37 -28.97
N VAL A 610 6.14 -38.05 -30.16
CA VAL A 610 5.12 -38.82 -30.89
C VAL A 610 5.59 -38.97 -32.34
N GLY A 611 6.17 -40.12 -32.67
CA GLY A 611 6.76 -40.37 -33.99
C GLY A 611 7.86 -39.36 -34.33
N ALA A 612 7.67 -38.59 -35.41
CA ALA A 612 8.60 -37.55 -35.86
C ALA A 612 8.30 -36.14 -35.30
N GLY A 613 7.33 -36.01 -34.39
CA GLY A 613 6.90 -34.76 -33.78
C GLY A 613 6.76 -34.87 -32.26
N PHE A 614 6.12 -33.86 -31.66
CA PHE A 614 5.80 -33.80 -30.25
C PHE A 614 4.30 -33.53 -30.07
N ALA A 615 3.66 -34.27 -29.19
CA ALA A 615 2.32 -33.94 -28.71
C ALA A 615 2.41 -32.97 -27.53
N ASP A 616 1.42 -32.10 -27.39
CA ASP A 616 1.43 -31.08 -26.34
C ASP A 616 1.49 -31.72 -24.94
N LEU A 617 0.68 -32.75 -24.71
CA LEU A 617 0.72 -33.55 -23.48
C LEU A 617 0.44 -35.01 -23.77
N ALA A 618 1.16 -35.90 -23.09
CA ALA A 618 0.76 -37.29 -22.90
C ALA A 618 0.47 -37.54 -21.41
N ALA A 619 -0.60 -38.28 -21.14
CA ALA A 619 -0.99 -38.65 -19.79
C ALA A 619 -1.34 -40.13 -19.73
N GLN A 620 -0.84 -40.85 -18.73
CA GLN A 620 -1.08 -42.27 -18.54
C GLN A 620 -1.56 -42.57 -17.12
N LYS A 621 -2.59 -43.40 -16.99
CA LYS A 621 -3.06 -43.91 -15.70
C LYS A 621 -3.50 -45.37 -15.84
N GLY A 622 -2.72 -46.29 -15.27
CA GLY A 622 -2.91 -47.72 -15.50
C GLY A 622 -2.69 -48.09 -16.97
N GLN A 623 -3.68 -48.73 -17.59
CA GLN A 623 -3.66 -49.05 -19.02
C GLN A 623 -4.19 -47.93 -19.93
N GLU A 624 -4.84 -46.91 -19.39
CA GLU A 624 -5.38 -45.78 -20.17
C GLU A 624 -4.26 -44.81 -20.57
N ARG A 625 -4.14 -44.56 -21.87
CA ARG A 625 -3.21 -43.58 -22.48
C ARG A 625 -3.99 -42.49 -23.19
N LEU A 626 -3.74 -41.25 -22.78
CA LEU A 626 -4.35 -40.05 -23.34
C LEU A 626 -3.28 -39.16 -23.95
N ILE A 627 -3.58 -38.61 -25.12
CA ILE A 627 -2.79 -37.53 -25.73
C ILE A 627 -3.68 -36.29 -25.83
N PHE A 628 -3.14 -35.12 -25.48
CA PHE A 628 -3.83 -33.85 -25.63
C PHE A 628 -3.13 -33.00 -26.68
N GLU A 629 -3.94 -32.37 -27.51
CA GLU A 629 -3.52 -31.40 -28.53
C GLU A 629 -4.34 -30.13 -28.33
N ILE A 630 -3.68 -28.99 -28.19
CA ILE A 630 -4.28 -27.71 -27.84
C ILE A 630 -4.22 -26.80 -29.04
N GLU A 631 -5.37 -26.54 -29.66
CA GLU A 631 -5.43 -25.78 -30.91
C GLU A 631 -5.88 -24.34 -30.67
N THR A 632 -5.03 -23.40 -31.10
CA THR A 632 -5.27 -21.94 -31.03
C THR A 632 -5.63 -21.31 -32.38
N GLY A 633 -5.67 -22.10 -33.46
CA GLY A 633 -6.13 -21.73 -34.81
C GLY A 633 -5.04 -21.65 -35.88
N SER A 634 -3.79 -21.99 -35.54
CA SER A 634 -2.59 -21.81 -36.39
C SER A 634 -1.74 -23.07 -36.59
N SER A 635 -2.16 -24.25 -36.11
CA SER A 635 -1.41 -25.50 -36.24
C SER A 635 -2.05 -26.50 -37.23
N ASP A 636 -1.26 -27.44 -37.76
CA ASP A 636 -1.75 -28.53 -38.63
C ASP A 636 -2.26 -29.70 -37.77
N PHE A 637 -3.33 -29.44 -37.00
CA PHE A 637 -3.90 -30.37 -36.02
C PHE A 637 -4.31 -31.73 -36.58
N VAL A 638 -4.54 -31.85 -37.88
CA VAL A 638 -4.88 -33.12 -38.52
C VAL A 638 -3.71 -34.09 -38.48
N LYS A 639 -2.48 -33.59 -38.70
CA LYS A 639 -1.26 -34.39 -38.64
C LYS A 639 -1.01 -34.87 -37.20
N ASN A 640 -1.11 -33.96 -36.23
CA ASN A 640 -0.90 -34.27 -34.81
C ASN A 640 -1.93 -35.27 -34.28
N LEU A 641 -3.21 -35.10 -34.62
CA LEU A 641 -4.27 -36.04 -34.27
C LEU A 641 -3.99 -37.45 -34.81
N THR A 642 -3.57 -37.55 -36.07
CA THR A 642 -3.31 -38.85 -36.71
C THR A 642 -2.14 -39.59 -36.04
N GLN A 643 -1.10 -38.84 -35.64
CA GLN A 643 0.04 -39.39 -34.90
C GLN A 643 -0.34 -39.79 -33.47
N GLY A 644 -1.14 -38.97 -32.77
CA GLY A 644 -1.64 -39.29 -31.43
C GLY A 644 -2.52 -40.55 -31.40
N LEU A 645 -3.36 -40.74 -32.42
CA LEU A 645 -4.25 -41.90 -32.55
C LEU A 645 -3.53 -43.24 -32.75
N GLN A 646 -2.22 -43.23 -33.06
CA GLN A 646 -1.38 -44.43 -33.14
C GLN A 646 -0.80 -44.84 -31.79
N LEU A 647 -0.71 -43.91 -30.83
CA LEU A 647 0.03 -44.08 -29.58
C LEU A 647 -0.83 -43.98 -28.31
N ALA A 648 -2.05 -43.45 -28.43
CA ALA A 648 -3.01 -43.30 -27.34
C ALA A 648 -4.34 -44.02 -27.61
N ASP A 649 -5.02 -44.40 -26.53
CA ASP A 649 -6.38 -44.96 -26.57
C ASP A 649 -7.39 -43.86 -26.93
N THR A 650 -7.16 -42.64 -26.44
CA THR A 650 -7.98 -41.47 -26.76
C THR A 650 -7.10 -40.23 -26.96
N VAL A 651 -7.39 -39.47 -28.01
CA VAL A 651 -6.81 -38.14 -28.24
C VAL A 651 -7.84 -37.08 -27.91
N VAL A 652 -7.48 -36.14 -27.02
CA VAL A 652 -8.34 -35.04 -26.57
C VAL A 652 -7.90 -33.75 -27.28
N MET A 653 -8.75 -33.28 -28.19
CA MET A 653 -8.58 -32.01 -28.88
C MET A 653 -9.18 -30.88 -28.04
N VAL A 654 -8.33 -30.02 -27.50
CA VAL A 654 -8.74 -28.88 -26.67
C VAL A 654 -8.80 -27.63 -27.53
N ALA A 655 -10.01 -27.17 -27.81
CA ALA A 655 -10.24 -25.95 -28.58
C ALA A 655 -10.25 -24.73 -27.65
N THR A 656 -9.46 -23.69 -27.99
CA THR A 656 -9.38 -22.48 -27.16
C THR A 656 -10.53 -21.50 -27.37
N SER A 657 -11.38 -21.70 -28.39
CA SER A 657 -12.60 -20.91 -28.62
C SER A 657 -13.67 -21.74 -29.32
N GLU A 658 -14.93 -21.31 -29.25
CA GLU A 658 -16.05 -21.98 -29.95
C GLU A 658 -15.87 -21.94 -31.48
N MET A 659 -15.30 -20.86 -32.01
CA MET A 659 -14.94 -20.76 -33.44
C MET A 659 -13.84 -21.75 -33.84
N ALA A 660 -12.82 -21.95 -33.00
CA ALA A 660 -11.79 -22.96 -33.23
C ALA A 660 -12.38 -24.38 -33.18
N MET A 661 -13.28 -24.64 -32.22
CA MET A 661 -13.96 -25.93 -32.07
C MET A 661 -14.77 -26.30 -33.33
N GLN A 662 -15.59 -25.37 -33.83
CA GLN A 662 -16.37 -25.57 -35.06
C GLN A 662 -15.48 -25.81 -36.29
N ARG A 663 -14.33 -25.12 -36.39
CA ARG A 663 -13.37 -25.30 -37.47
C ARG A 663 -12.72 -26.68 -37.43
N ILE A 664 -12.30 -27.14 -36.25
CA ILE A 664 -11.69 -28.46 -36.06
C ILE A 664 -12.71 -29.54 -36.40
N GLU A 665 -13.93 -29.44 -35.85
CA GLU A 665 -15.02 -30.40 -36.06
C GLU A 665 -15.37 -30.53 -37.55
N LYS A 666 -15.57 -29.42 -38.27
CA LYS A 666 -15.87 -29.43 -39.71
C LYS A 666 -14.75 -30.05 -40.54
N THR A 667 -13.50 -29.84 -40.14
CA THR A 667 -12.31 -30.37 -40.85
C THR A 667 -12.14 -31.87 -40.61
N LEU A 668 -12.34 -32.34 -39.37
CA LEU A 668 -12.26 -33.76 -39.02
C LEU A 668 -13.44 -34.56 -39.60
N ALA A 669 -14.65 -34.00 -39.61
CA ALA A 669 -15.82 -34.62 -40.24
C ALA A 669 -15.60 -34.85 -41.74
N LYS A 670 -15.07 -33.84 -42.46
CA LYS A 670 -14.78 -33.95 -43.90
C LYS A 670 -13.71 -35.00 -44.23
N LYS A 671 -12.80 -35.28 -43.29
CA LYS A 671 -11.75 -36.30 -43.44
C LYS A 671 -12.11 -37.67 -42.83
N GLY A 672 -13.30 -37.83 -42.25
CA GLY A 672 -13.73 -39.07 -41.60
C GLY A 672 -12.95 -39.42 -40.32
N LEU A 673 -12.38 -38.44 -39.63
CA LEU A 673 -11.49 -38.63 -38.47
C LEU A 673 -12.18 -38.40 -37.12
N LEU A 674 -13.50 -38.20 -37.10
CA LEU A 674 -14.31 -38.17 -35.87
C LEU A 674 -14.64 -39.60 -35.42
N ILE A 675 -13.66 -40.29 -34.85
CA ILE A 675 -13.80 -41.68 -34.40
C ILE A 675 -14.36 -41.69 -32.99
N GLN A 676 -15.61 -42.14 -32.86
CA GLN A 676 -16.30 -42.21 -31.56
C GLN A 676 -15.52 -43.08 -30.57
N GLY A 677 -15.26 -42.55 -29.37
CA GLY A 677 -14.50 -43.22 -28.32
C GLY A 677 -12.98 -43.14 -28.46
N ARG A 678 -12.44 -42.63 -29.59
CA ARG A 678 -10.98 -42.44 -29.76
C ARG A 678 -10.57 -40.97 -29.93
N VAL A 679 -11.49 -40.10 -30.33
CA VAL A 679 -11.28 -38.65 -30.42
C VAL A 679 -12.32 -37.94 -29.57
N GLU A 680 -11.86 -37.19 -28.56
CA GLU A 680 -12.69 -36.36 -27.70
C GLU A 680 -12.43 -34.89 -28.01
N MET A 681 -13.47 -34.11 -28.31
CA MET A 681 -13.34 -32.67 -28.52
C MET A 681 -13.95 -31.90 -27.36
N VAL A 682 -13.18 -30.98 -26.78
CA VAL A 682 -13.61 -30.19 -25.62
C VAL A 682 -13.25 -28.72 -25.80
N LEU A 683 -14.12 -27.85 -25.31
CA LEU A 683 -13.74 -26.45 -25.09
C LEU A 683 -12.78 -26.39 -23.89
N LYS A 684 -11.78 -25.51 -23.97
CA LYS A 684 -10.69 -25.33 -22.99
C LYS A 684 -11.10 -25.48 -21.52
N ASP A 685 -12.24 -24.92 -21.14
CA ASP A 685 -12.80 -24.84 -19.78
C ASP A 685 -13.99 -25.79 -19.52
N LYS A 686 -14.52 -26.45 -20.55
CA LYS A 686 -15.71 -27.33 -20.46
C LYS A 686 -15.38 -28.82 -20.47
N SER A 687 -14.12 -29.17 -20.27
CA SER A 687 -13.62 -30.54 -20.23
C SER A 687 -14.03 -31.28 -18.95
N ARG A 688 -14.22 -32.60 -19.07
CA ARG A 688 -14.52 -33.49 -17.94
C ARG A 688 -13.46 -33.44 -16.84
N TYR A 689 -12.21 -33.12 -17.18
CA TYR A 689 -11.11 -33.04 -16.22
C TYR A 689 -11.19 -31.81 -15.30
N PHE A 690 -12.09 -30.85 -15.56
CA PHE A 690 -12.32 -29.66 -14.71
C PHE A 690 -13.65 -29.65 -13.97
N LYS A 691 -14.48 -30.69 -14.10
CA LYS A 691 -15.69 -30.83 -13.29
C LYS A 691 -15.33 -31.42 -11.91
N GLY A 692 -15.36 -30.59 -10.88
CA GLY A 692 -15.05 -30.98 -9.49
C GLY A 692 -14.71 -29.78 -8.64
#